data_AF-A0A9R0IMK7-F1
#
_entry.id   AF-A0A9R0IMK7-F1
#
_cell.length_a   1.000
_cell.length_b   1.000
_cell.length_c   1.000
_cell.angle_alpha   90.00
_cell.angle_beta   90.00
_cell.angle_gamma   90.00
#
_symmetry.space_group_name_H-M   'P 1'
#
loop_
_entity.id
_entity.type
_entity.pdbx_description
1 polymer ?
#
loop_
_entity_poly.entity_id
_entity_poly.type
_entity_poly.pdbx_seq_one_letter_code
_entity_poly.pdbx_strand_id
1 'polypeptide(L)'
;MDAVLKSIDVRDLLSAADLDDPSSPLSAPDLRLLIHRLDAHSQHIKSTVQSYLLSHHSHFADLLSLSSSTFSDSLSLSSNLHSLLSLFSHGNDHRQILSLLKEIQSTVADLDATKNQASIMRVIVKLSENLGNVKELMRIGDVFAAAKCVKNLKTALRVGDVDEERENEEVVVYGLLRNQWLLCFEEIQDLLVKFMNNAVSYDTDFGGIRVVYRSGVGEAHGVELRTVMEAMDALGILDYGLARTADLFIKHAIAPALNFNSPVSFLEESSGSLVEGSDKILKIVSSSESKTDDIDSDALFSRMTIVVKFIHQYICLENDPWMRCFGRLTWPRMSDLIISNFLSKVVPDDASKLVDFQKIMNSSSEFETVLKEVMFISDSDKNDERLSNFADNVEVHFAVRKKREMLANARQLILQCDFTVPEEFSSKGPKFRNNRYNDCAVNLLFSSERCIVSLAACQLMKLVHQTLKDVCLSSPRVALEFYHAARDVLLLYEATIPIKLERQRDIINQAAVLMHNDCLYLSQEILGLAFEYRPDFPSFLKEHAVFVDIAPRLQLLAEDILQQHIQVTISNLKEAVDGADGFQNTHQMPQYESVKFSLERVIFIIEKVRILWEPVLLPSTYKRCMCMALESVFSRISQDILLLDDIAAEESLQLQRLIQSLLESLAPLLEALTTIKNDKNSDQSYSRPLEADIPSLGKILKLAELLDMPLKSITEAWEIGDLYGCGFILTEVVDFIKALFTDSPLRKDCLTRIYRINF
;
A
#
# COMPACT_ATOMS: atom_id res chain seq x y z
N MET A 1 -47.58 -57.78 -43.62
CA MET A 1 -48.34 -56.79 -44.39
C MET A 1 -47.45 -55.72 -45.03
N ASP A 2 -46.21 -55.54 -44.57
CA ASP A 2 -45.30 -54.47 -45.07
C ASP A 2 -44.70 -54.66 -46.47
N ALA A 3 -44.88 -55.82 -47.12
CA ALA A 3 -44.51 -55.99 -48.53
C ALA A 3 -45.62 -55.53 -49.50
N VAL A 4 -46.86 -55.35 -49.03
CA VAL A 4 -48.04 -55.07 -49.86
C VAL A 4 -48.34 -53.56 -49.96
N LEU A 5 -47.74 -52.75 -49.09
CA LEU A 5 -48.01 -51.31 -48.99
C LEU A 5 -46.85 -50.41 -49.45
N LYS A 6 -45.83 -50.95 -50.12
CA LYS A 6 -44.92 -50.10 -50.91
C LYS A 6 -45.71 -49.50 -52.06
N SER A 7 -45.98 -48.19 -51.98
CA SER A 7 -46.71 -47.43 -52.99
C SER A 7 -46.05 -47.60 -54.35
N ILE A 8 -46.70 -48.35 -55.24
CA ILE A 8 -46.26 -48.51 -56.62
C ILE A 8 -46.54 -47.17 -57.32
N ASP A 9 -45.48 -46.48 -57.74
CA ASP A 9 -45.61 -45.25 -58.51
C ASP A 9 -46.11 -45.61 -59.92
N VAL A 10 -47.26 -45.05 -60.28
CA VAL A 10 -48.04 -45.42 -61.46
C VAL A 10 -47.23 -45.27 -62.76
N ARG A 11 -46.20 -44.42 -62.73
CA ARG A 11 -45.29 -44.15 -63.85
C ARG A 11 -44.32 -45.30 -64.16
N ASP A 12 -43.97 -46.15 -63.19
CA ASP A 12 -43.09 -47.31 -63.40
C ASP A 12 -43.73 -48.36 -64.33
N LEU A 13 -45.04 -48.27 -64.55
CA LEU A 13 -45.79 -49.16 -65.43
C LEU A 13 -45.72 -48.76 -66.93
N LEU A 14 -45.06 -47.65 -67.29
CA LEU A 14 -44.85 -47.19 -68.68
C LEU A 14 -43.34 -47.13 -68.99
N SER A 15 -42.80 -48.09 -69.76
CA SER A 15 -41.37 -48.12 -70.10
C SER A 15 -41.07 -47.57 -71.49
N ALA A 16 -40.05 -46.69 -71.56
CA ALA A 16 -39.18 -46.32 -72.69
C ALA A 16 -39.50 -45.04 -73.51
N ALA A 17 -38.70 -44.00 -73.18
CA ALA A 17 -37.76 -43.29 -74.05
C ALA A 17 -38.14 -42.04 -74.88
N ASP A 18 -39.38 -41.56 -74.92
CA ASP A 18 -39.71 -40.30 -75.65
C ASP A 18 -40.52 -39.25 -74.85
N LEU A 19 -40.46 -39.27 -73.52
CA LEU A 19 -41.13 -38.27 -72.67
C LEU A 19 -40.16 -37.70 -71.61
N ASP A 20 -38.99 -37.21 -72.06
CA ASP A 20 -38.04 -36.44 -71.25
C ASP A 20 -38.45 -34.94 -71.08
N ASP A 21 -39.70 -34.60 -71.36
CA ASP A 21 -40.31 -33.32 -70.97
C ASP A 21 -41.58 -33.58 -70.11
N PRO A 22 -41.59 -33.22 -68.81
CA PRO A 22 -42.73 -33.43 -67.89
C PRO A 22 -43.98 -32.63 -68.25
N SER A 23 -43.95 -31.82 -69.30
CA SER A 23 -45.08 -31.04 -69.80
C SER A 23 -45.80 -31.66 -71.01
N SER A 24 -45.37 -32.85 -71.47
CA SER A 24 -46.00 -33.54 -72.59
C SER A 24 -47.15 -34.49 -72.13
N PRO A 25 -48.39 -34.30 -72.63
CA PRO A 25 -49.51 -35.14 -72.21
C PRO A 25 -49.40 -36.56 -72.78
N LEU A 26 -49.51 -37.56 -71.89
CA LEU A 26 -49.58 -38.99 -72.23
C LEU A 26 -50.69 -39.25 -73.25
N SER A 27 -50.36 -40.00 -74.31
CA SER A 27 -51.32 -40.29 -75.36
C SER A 27 -52.41 -41.26 -74.86
N ALA A 28 -53.63 -41.17 -75.41
CA ALA A 28 -54.74 -42.04 -75.03
C ALA A 28 -54.42 -43.56 -75.08
N PRO A 29 -53.57 -44.06 -76.02
CA PRO A 29 -53.05 -45.43 -75.98
C PRO A 29 -52.32 -45.79 -74.67
N ASP A 30 -51.48 -44.90 -74.15
CA ASP A 30 -50.65 -45.16 -72.99
C ASP A 30 -51.49 -45.26 -71.70
N LEU A 31 -52.51 -44.41 -71.57
CA LEU A 31 -53.49 -44.50 -70.48
C LEU A 31 -54.28 -45.81 -70.49
N ARG A 32 -54.64 -46.33 -71.67
CA ARG A 32 -55.35 -47.61 -71.79
C ARG A 32 -54.47 -48.80 -71.39
N LEU A 33 -53.19 -48.78 -71.76
CA LEU A 33 -52.23 -49.81 -71.36
C LEU A 33 -52.08 -49.86 -69.83
N LEU A 34 -52.04 -48.68 -69.21
CA LEU A 34 -51.88 -48.52 -67.77
C LEU A 34 -53.10 -49.04 -67.00
N ILE A 35 -54.31 -48.76 -67.48
CA ILE A 35 -55.56 -49.32 -66.92
C ILE A 35 -55.55 -50.85 -66.98
N HIS A 36 -55.16 -51.43 -68.12
CA HIS A 36 -55.15 -52.89 -68.28
C HIS A 36 -54.12 -53.57 -67.38
N ARG A 37 -52.95 -52.96 -67.15
CA ARG A 37 -51.95 -53.48 -66.22
C ARG A 37 -52.39 -53.38 -64.76
N LEU A 38 -53.04 -52.28 -64.38
CA LEU A 38 -53.64 -52.10 -63.05
C LEU A 38 -54.73 -53.15 -62.77
N ASP A 39 -55.57 -53.44 -63.76
CA ASP A 39 -56.66 -54.40 -63.59
C ASP A 39 -56.14 -55.84 -63.45
N ALA A 40 -55.12 -56.23 -64.23
CA ALA A 40 -54.44 -57.52 -64.07
C ALA A 40 -53.80 -57.67 -62.68
N HIS A 41 -53.20 -56.60 -62.14
CA HIS A 41 -52.64 -56.60 -60.80
C HIS A 41 -53.72 -56.70 -59.71
N SER A 42 -54.85 -56.02 -59.87
CA SER A 42 -56.02 -56.13 -58.98
C SER A 42 -56.54 -57.56 -58.90
N GLN A 43 -56.65 -58.25 -60.05
CA GLN A 43 -57.09 -59.64 -60.10
C GLN A 43 -56.12 -60.60 -59.40
N HIS A 44 -54.80 -60.37 -59.55
CA HIS A 44 -53.78 -61.17 -58.86
C HIS A 44 -53.86 -61.05 -57.33
N ILE A 45 -54.04 -59.82 -56.81
CA ILE A 45 -54.23 -59.59 -55.37
C ILE A 45 -55.50 -60.28 -54.88
N LYS A 46 -56.62 -60.15 -55.61
CA LYS A 46 -57.90 -60.80 -55.24
C LYS A 46 -57.76 -62.32 -55.17
N SER A 47 -57.10 -62.95 -56.14
CA SER A 47 -56.86 -64.41 -56.15
C SER A 47 -56.00 -64.85 -54.97
N THR A 48 -55.00 -64.05 -54.58
CA THR A 48 -54.07 -64.38 -53.49
C THR A 48 -54.75 -64.26 -52.12
N VAL A 49 -55.61 -63.26 -51.94
CA VAL A 49 -56.44 -63.13 -50.73
C VAL A 49 -57.44 -64.27 -50.64
N GLN A 50 -58.06 -64.67 -51.75
CA GLN A 50 -59.02 -65.77 -51.78
C GLN A 50 -58.37 -67.11 -51.41
N SER A 51 -57.18 -67.43 -51.94
CA SER A 51 -56.47 -68.66 -51.59
C SER A 51 -56.01 -68.68 -50.14
N TYR A 52 -55.63 -67.52 -49.58
CA TYR A 52 -55.28 -67.39 -48.17
C TYR A 52 -56.49 -67.61 -47.25
N LEU A 53 -57.64 -67.00 -47.57
CA LEU A 53 -58.88 -67.18 -46.81
C LEU A 53 -59.38 -68.64 -46.85
N LEU A 54 -59.30 -69.30 -48.01
CA LEU A 54 -59.70 -70.70 -48.14
C LEU A 54 -58.77 -71.65 -47.36
N SER A 55 -57.45 -71.41 -47.38
CA SER A 55 -56.49 -72.23 -46.64
C SER A 55 -56.57 -72.08 -45.11
N HIS A 56 -57.14 -70.97 -44.61
CA HIS A 56 -57.25 -70.68 -43.17
C HIS A 56 -58.70 -70.68 -42.67
N HIS A 57 -59.66 -71.18 -43.46
CA HIS A 57 -61.09 -71.15 -43.12
C HIS A 57 -61.39 -71.83 -41.77
N SER A 58 -60.80 -73.00 -41.47
CA SER A 58 -61.04 -73.70 -40.20
C SER A 58 -60.62 -72.84 -39.00
N HIS A 59 -59.46 -72.20 -39.09
CA HIS A 59 -58.92 -71.34 -38.03
C HIS A 59 -59.79 -70.09 -37.81
N PHE A 60 -60.34 -69.49 -38.87
CA PHE A 60 -61.29 -68.38 -38.74
C PHE A 60 -62.65 -68.83 -38.19
N ALA A 61 -63.13 -70.02 -38.54
CA ALA A 61 -64.37 -70.57 -37.99
C ALA A 61 -64.24 -70.88 -36.49
N ASP A 62 -63.10 -71.43 -36.05
CA ASP A 62 -62.83 -71.69 -34.64
C ASP A 62 -62.79 -70.39 -33.83
N LEU A 63 -62.11 -69.33 -34.33
CA LEU A 63 -62.11 -68.00 -33.72
C LEU A 63 -63.51 -67.36 -33.63
N LEU A 64 -64.35 -67.54 -34.66
CA LEU A 64 -65.72 -67.04 -34.66
C LEU A 64 -66.61 -67.81 -33.68
N SER A 65 -66.40 -69.13 -33.52
CA SER A 65 -67.11 -69.91 -32.51
C SER A 65 -66.71 -69.54 -31.08
N LEU A 66 -65.40 -69.31 -30.83
CA LEU A 66 -64.87 -68.89 -29.54
C LEU A 66 -65.35 -67.48 -29.17
N SER A 67 -65.44 -66.56 -30.13
CA SER A 67 -65.99 -65.22 -29.88
C SER A 67 -67.50 -65.24 -29.64
N SER A 68 -68.25 -66.12 -30.32
CA SER A 68 -69.69 -66.29 -30.06
C SER A 68 -69.99 -66.92 -28.70
N SER A 69 -69.18 -67.89 -28.23
CA SER A 69 -69.32 -68.44 -26.88
C SER A 69 -68.98 -67.38 -25.83
N THR A 70 -67.89 -66.64 -26.03
CA THR A 70 -67.47 -65.55 -25.14
C THR A 70 -68.53 -64.43 -25.07
N PHE A 71 -69.19 -64.12 -26.17
CA PHE A 71 -70.28 -63.13 -26.20
C PHE A 71 -71.53 -63.63 -25.45
N SER A 72 -71.86 -64.92 -25.56
CA SER A 72 -72.97 -65.53 -24.82
C SER A 72 -72.71 -65.58 -23.32
N ASP A 73 -71.47 -65.90 -22.93
CA ASP A 73 -71.03 -65.88 -21.53
C ASP A 73 -71.08 -64.45 -20.95
N SER A 74 -70.69 -63.44 -21.74
CA SER A 74 -70.78 -62.02 -21.36
C SER A 74 -72.22 -61.55 -21.15
N LEU A 75 -73.15 -61.96 -22.01
CA LEU A 75 -74.59 -61.69 -21.83
C LEU A 75 -75.15 -62.37 -20.56
N SER A 76 -74.73 -63.61 -20.27
CA SER A 76 -75.11 -64.31 -19.04
C SER A 76 -74.60 -63.58 -17.79
N LEU A 77 -73.34 -63.11 -17.83
CA LEU A 77 -72.70 -62.36 -16.76
C LEU A 77 -73.38 -61.02 -16.52
N SER A 78 -73.79 -60.32 -17.59
CA SER A 78 -74.58 -59.09 -17.50
C SER A 78 -75.94 -59.32 -16.83
N SER A 79 -76.63 -60.41 -17.16
CA SER A 79 -77.90 -60.77 -16.51
C SER A 79 -77.73 -61.14 -15.03
N ASN A 80 -76.65 -61.84 -14.69
CA ASN A 80 -76.30 -62.18 -13.30
C ASN A 80 -75.92 -60.93 -12.50
N LEU A 81 -75.19 -59.98 -13.11
CA LEU A 81 -74.89 -58.68 -12.51
C LEU A 81 -76.16 -57.86 -12.27
N HIS A 82 -77.10 -57.84 -13.22
CA HIS A 82 -78.36 -57.13 -13.03
C HIS A 82 -79.21 -57.75 -11.91
N SER A 83 -79.19 -59.09 -11.80
CA SER A 83 -79.85 -59.84 -10.72
C SER A 83 -79.21 -59.57 -9.35
N LEU A 84 -77.88 -59.54 -9.26
CA LEU A 84 -77.15 -59.14 -8.05
C LEU A 84 -77.42 -57.67 -7.68
N LEU A 85 -77.38 -56.75 -8.64
CA LEU A 85 -77.69 -55.34 -8.41
C LEU A 85 -79.14 -55.13 -7.95
N SER A 86 -80.09 -55.97 -8.40
CA SER A 86 -81.48 -55.95 -7.91
C SER A 86 -81.61 -56.44 -6.45
N LEU A 87 -80.75 -57.37 -6.00
CA LEU A 87 -80.64 -57.80 -4.61
C LEU A 87 -80.00 -56.74 -3.71
N PHE A 88 -79.04 -55.95 -4.22
CA PHE A 88 -78.39 -54.86 -3.50
C PHE A 88 -79.21 -53.55 -3.43
N SER A 89 -80.29 -53.42 -4.21
CA SER A 89 -81.12 -52.20 -4.27
C SER A 89 -82.19 -52.11 -3.17
N HIS A 90 -82.40 -53.15 -2.37
CA HIS A 90 -83.42 -53.16 -1.30
C HIS A 90 -82.83 -53.65 0.04
N GLY A 91 -82.27 -52.72 0.83
CA GLY A 91 -81.92 -52.97 2.23
C GLY A 91 -80.99 -51.91 2.83
N ASN A 92 -81.21 -51.52 4.08
CA ASN A 92 -80.44 -50.52 4.84
C ASN A 92 -78.93 -50.86 5.06
N ASP A 93 -78.46 -52.01 4.59
CA ASP A 93 -77.14 -52.57 4.91
C ASP A 93 -75.98 -51.89 4.14
N HIS A 94 -76.24 -51.31 2.96
CA HIS A 94 -75.17 -50.77 2.12
C HIS A 94 -74.51 -49.49 2.70
N ARG A 95 -75.29 -48.65 3.40
CA ARG A 95 -74.75 -47.48 4.12
C ARG A 95 -73.90 -47.90 5.32
N GLN A 96 -74.29 -48.98 6.01
CA GLN A 96 -73.59 -49.49 7.18
C GLN A 96 -72.27 -50.16 6.80
N ILE A 97 -72.24 -50.88 5.68
CA ILE A 97 -71.00 -51.45 5.12
C ILE A 97 -70.04 -50.34 4.66
N LEU A 98 -70.54 -49.29 3.99
CA LEU A 98 -69.69 -48.16 3.56
C LEU A 98 -69.16 -47.34 4.74
N SER A 99 -69.94 -47.18 5.83
CA SER A 99 -69.44 -46.52 7.04
C SER A 99 -68.38 -47.39 7.74
N LEU A 100 -68.60 -48.69 7.87
CA LEU A 100 -67.62 -49.62 8.44
C LEU A 100 -66.34 -49.70 7.58
N LEU A 101 -66.44 -49.64 6.25
CA LEU A 101 -65.26 -49.59 5.38
C LEU A 101 -64.46 -48.30 5.55
N LYS A 102 -65.12 -47.14 5.70
CA LYS A 102 -64.46 -45.88 6.04
C LYS A 102 -63.82 -45.91 7.42
N GLU A 103 -64.50 -46.52 8.39
CA GLU A 103 -63.97 -46.70 9.76
C GLU A 103 -62.74 -47.63 9.75
N ILE A 104 -62.78 -48.73 9.00
CA ILE A 104 -61.62 -49.61 8.79
C ILE A 104 -60.47 -48.87 8.10
N GLN A 105 -60.73 -48.10 7.04
CA GLN A 105 -59.69 -47.30 6.38
C GLN A 105 -59.07 -46.26 7.33
N SER A 106 -59.88 -45.61 8.18
CA SER A 106 -59.38 -44.71 9.23
C SER A 106 -58.52 -45.45 10.24
N THR A 107 -58.98 -46.60 10.76
CA THR A 107 -58.22 -47.39 11.75
C THR A 107 -56.92 -47.96 11.18
N VAL A 108 -56.88 -48.34 9.90
CA VAL A 108 -55.64 -48.78 9.23
C VAL A 108 -54.67 -47.61 9.06
N ALA A 109 -55.16 -46.43 8.69
CA ALA A 109 -54.33 -45.23 8.64
C ALA A 109 -53.81 -44.83 10.03
N ASP A 110 -54.64 -44.94 11.07
CA ASP A 110 -54.25 -44.72 12.47
C ASP A 110 -53.25 -45.78 12.96
N LEU A 111 -53.40 -47.05 12.54
CA LEU A 111 -52.45 -48.11 12.84
C LEU A 111 -51.08 -47.86 12.17
N ASP A 112 -51.08 -47.45 10.90
CA ASP A 112 -49.84 -47.09 10.21
C ASP A 112 -49.19 -45.84 10.82
N ALA A 113 -49.99 -44.85 11.23
CA ALA A 113 -49.51 -43.67 11.96
C ALA A 113 -48.88 -44.03 13.31
N THR A 114 -49.54 -44.88 14.11
CA THR A 114 -49.03 -45.34 15.41
C THR A 114 -47.80 -46.24 15.26
N LYS A 115 -47.73 -47.07 14.21
CA LYS A 115 -46.54 -47.85 13.86
C LYS A 115 -45.36 -46.97 13.46
N ASN A 116 -45.60 -45.89 12.72
CA ASN A 116 -44.58 -44.89 12.38
C ASN A 116 -44.12 -44.09 13.61
N GLN A 117 -45.02 -43.73 14.52
CA GLN A 117 -44.64 -43.10 15.80
C GLN A 117 -43.79 -44.04 16.66
N ALA A 118 -44.16 -45.32 16.73
CA ALA A 118 -43.40 -46.33 17.47
C ALA A 118 -42.01 -46.59 16.86
N SER A 119 -41.86 -46.51 15.53
CA SER A 119 -40.56 -46.64 14.87
C SER A 119 -39.64 -45.45 15.17
N ILE A 120 -40.17 -44.21 15.14
CA ILE A 120 -39.44 -42.98 15.50
C ILE A 120 -39.01 -43.04 16.98
N MET A 121 -39.91 -43.43 17.89
CA MET A 121 -39.59 -43.55 19.32
C MET A 121 -38.46 -44.57 19.56
N ARG A 122 -38.45 -45.69 18.82
CA ARG A 122 -37.37 -46.69 18.91
C ARG A 122 -36.02 -46.12 18.47
N VAL A 123 -36.00 -45.28 17.44
CA VAL A 123 -34.77 -44.59 16.99
C VAL A 123 -34.29 -43.61 18.06
N ILE A 124 -35.20 -42.83 18.66
CA ILE A 124 -34.87 -41.88 19.73
C ILE A 124 -34.28 -42.60 20.95
N VAL A 125 -34.90 -43.71 21.38
CA VAL A 125 -34.38 -44.52 22.51
C VAL A 125 -32.97 -45.01 22.21
N LYS A 126 -32.75 -45.58 21.02
CA LYS A 126 -31.41 -46.07 20.61
C LYS A 126 -30.35 -44.96 20.58
N LEU A 127 -30.72 -43.75 20.15
CA LEU A 127 -29.81 -42.60 20.17
C LEU A 127 -29.49 -42.17 21.62
N SER A 128 -30.49 -42.16 22.50
CA SER A 128 -30.29 -41.84 23.93
C SER A 128 -29.43 -42.88 24.66
N GLU A 129 -29.59 -44.18 24.37
CA GLU A 129 -28.77 -45.26 24.91
C GLU A 129 -27.32 -45.13 24.45
N ASN A 130 -27.10 -44.83 23.16
CA ASN A 130 -25.76 -44.58 22.63
C ASN A 130 -25.08 -43.37 23.30
N LEU A 131 -25.83 -42.30 23.58
CA LEU A 131 -25.32 -41.14 24.33
C LEU A 131 -24.96 -41.52 25.78
N GLY A 132 -25.76 -42.36 26.43
CA GLY A 132 -25.43 -42.92 27.75
C GLY A 132 -24.17 -43.79 27.73
N ASN A 133 -24.01 -44.62 26.70
CA ASN A 133 -22.84 -45.47 26.51
C ASN A 133 -21.55 -44.67 26.37
N VAL A 134 -21.57 -43.48 25.75
CA VAL A 134 -20.40 -42.59 25.68
C VAL A 134 -19.89 -42.26 27.08
N LYS A 135 -20.78 -41.90 28.01
CA LYS A 135 -20.39 -41.53 29.39
C LYS A 135 -19.80 -42.71 30.15
N GLU A 136 -20.32 -43.91 29.92
CA GLU A 136 -19.78 -45.12 30.55
C GLU A 136 -18.40 -45.50 29.98
N LEU A 137 -18.21 -45.41 28.66
CA LEU A 137 -16.91 -45.64 28.02
C LEU A 137 -15.85 -44.64 28.51
N MET A 138 -16.23 -43.38 28.73
CA MET A 138 -15.35 -42.37 29.33
C MET A 138 -14.94 -42.70 30.76
N ARG A 139 -15.84 -43.27 31.58
CA ARG A 139 -15.53 -43.70 32.96
C ARG A 139 -14.56 -44.87 33.00
N ILE A 140 -14.76 -45.85 32.12
CA ILE A 140 -13.92 -47.05 32.03
C ILE A 140 -12.53 -46.71 31.43
N GLY A 141 -12.39 -45.55 30.79
CA GLY A 141 -11.13 -45.08 30.21
C GLY A 141 -10.91 -45.50 28.75
N ASP A 142 -11.90 -46.09 28.09
CA ASP A 142 -11.87 -46.37 26.64
C ASP A 142 -12.27 -45.11 25.85
N VAL A 143 -11.37 -44.13 25.87
CA VAL A 143 -11.58 -42.81 25.26
C VAL A 143 -11.69 -42.88 23.73
N PHE A 144 -11.07 -43.87 23.10
CA PHE A 144 -11.12 -44.06 21.65
C PHE A 144 -12.49 -44.57 21.20
N ALA A 145 -13.03 -45.60 21.86
CA ALA A 145 -14.38 -46.08 21.57
C ALA A 145 -15.43 -44.98 21.85
N ALA A 146 -15.26 -44.21 22.93
CA ALA A 146 -16.11 -43.07 23.24
C ALA A 146 -16.08 -42.01 22.12
N ALA A 147 -14.89 -41.61 21.66
CA ALA A 147 -14.70 -40.67 20.56
C ALA A 147 -15.36 -41.14 19.26
N LYS A 148 -15.19 -42.43 18.91
CA LYS A 148 -15.84 -43.02 17.72
C LYS A 148 -17.37 -43.02 17.85
N CYS A 149 -17.90 -43.31 19.03
CA CYS A 149 -19.33 -43.25 19.29
C CYS A 149 -19.88 -41.82 19.14
N VAL A 150 -19.19 -40.82 19.70
CA VAL A 150 -19.54 -39.40 19.55
C VAL A 150 -19.50 -38.96 18.08
N LYS A 151 -18.49 -39.38 17.31
CA LYS A 151 -18.41 -39.12 15.87
C LYS A 151 -19.58 -39.71 15.09
N ASN A 152 -19.94 -40.97 15.37
CA ASN A 152 -21.08 -41.63 14.74
C ASN A 152 -22.42 -41.00 15.14
N LEU A 153 -22.53 -40.51 16.38
CA LEU A 153 -23.72 -39.76 16.83
C LEU A 153 -23.82 -38.39 16.16
N LYS A 154 -22.70 -37.73 15.87
CA LYS A 154 -22.66 -36.46 15.11
C LYS A 154 -23.32 -36.63 13.74
N THR A 155 -22.96 -37.69 13.01
CA THR A 155 -23.52 -37.99 11.69
C THR A 155 -24.98 -38.44 11.77
N ALA A 156 -25.34 -39.26 12.77
CA ALA A 156 -26.71 -39.72 12.97
C ALA A 156 -27.68 -38.60 13.36
N LEU A 157 -27.23 -37.61 14.14
CA LEU A 157 -28.02 -36.45 14.58
C LEU A 157 -27.94 -35.25 13.61
N ARG A 158 -27.15 -35.35 12.54
CA ARG A 158 -26.90 -34.29 11.55
C ARG A 158 -26.50 -32.96 12.19
N VAL A 159 -25.62 -33.03 13.20
CA VAL A 159 -25.15 -31.83 13.90
C VAL A 159 -24.24 -31.03 12.95
N GLY A 160 -24.70 -29.84 12.55
CA GLY A 160 -24.00 -28.92 11.64
C GLY A 160 -24.58 -28.80 10.22
N ASP A 161 -25.64 -29.55 9.88
CA ASP A 161 -26.28 -29.60 8.54
C ASP A 161 -27.62 -28.85 8.49
N VAL A 162 -27.93 -28.03 9.50
CA VAL A 162 -29.22 -27.35 9.63
C VAL A 162 -29.07 -25.92 9.14
N ASP A 163 -29.67 -25.59 7.99
CA ASP A 163 -29.87 -24.20 7.56
C ASP A 163 -30.61 -23.45 8.67
N GLU A 164 -30.11 -22.28 9.09
CA GLU A 164 -30.69 -21.44 10.15
C GLU A 164 -32.20 -21.15 9.94
N GLU A 165 -32.70 -21.27 8.70
CA GLU A 165 -34.10 -21.11 8.35
C GLU A 165 -35.02 -22.29 8.77
N ARG A 166 -34.46 -23.47 9.13
CA ARG A 166 -35.24 -24.68 9.50
C ARG A 166 -35.36 -24.96 11.00
N GLU A 167 -34.78 -24.13 11.87
CA GLU A 167 -34.86 -24.33 13.32
C GLU A 167 -36.30 -24.24 13.86
N ASN A 168 -37.16 -23.47 13.20
CA ASN A 168 -38.56 -23.27 13.63
C ASN A 168 -39.50 -24.45 13.32
N GLU A 169 -39.08 -25.43 12.50
CA GLU A 169 -39.87 -26.62 12.16
C GLU A 169 -39.36 -27.90 12.85
N GLU A 170 -38.36 -27.80 13.72
CA GLU A 170 -37.68 -28.96 14.26
C GLU A 170 -38.43 -29.63 15.42
N VAL A 171 -38.49 -30.96 15.41
CA VAL A 171 -39.06 -31.74 16.52
C VAL A 171 -38.19 -31.59 17.76
N VAL A 172 -38.74 -30.98 18.82
CA VAL A 172 -38.07 -30.63 20.10
C VAL A 172 -37.12 -31.73 20.63
N VAL A 173 -37.49 -33.01 20.49
CA VAL A 173 -36.70 -34.14 20.97
C VAL A 173 -35.33 -34.25 20.27
N TYR A 174 -35.23 -33.96 18.97
CA TYR A 174 -33.95 -33.95 18.28
C TYR A 174 -33.07 -32.78 18.71
N GLY A 175 -33.66 -31.61 18.99
CA GLY A 175 -32.95 -30.47 19.60
C GLY A 175 -32.36 -30.83 20.97
N LEU A 176 -33.13 -31.51 21.83
CA LEU A 176 -32.65 -32.00 23.13
C LEU A 176 -31.52 -33.04 22.98
N LEU A 177 -31.64 -33.97 22.05
CA LEU A 177 -30.58 -34.98 21.78
C LEU A 177 -29.31 -34.34 21.23
N ARG A 178 -29.40 -33.30 20.40
CA ARG A 178 -28.23 -32.54 19.94
C ARG A 178 -27.56 -31.77 21.07
N ASN A 179 -28.34 -31.15 21.95
CA ASN A 179 -27.80 -30.49 23.15
C ASN A 179 -27.08 -31.49 24.05
N GLN A 180 -27.66 -32.67 24.25
CA GLN A 180 -27.03 -33.74 25.03
C GLN A 180 -25.75 -34.27 24.34
N TRP A 181 -25.75 -34.39 23.01
CA TRP A 181 -24.54 -34.72 22.25
C TRP A 181 -23.45 -33.66 22.42
N LEU A 182 -23.82 -32.38 22.37
CA LEU A 182 -22.89 -31.26 22.55
C LEU A 182 -22.24 -31.29 23.93
N LEU A 183 -23.03 -31.52 24.99
CA LEU A 183 -22.49 -31.74 26.34
C LEU A 183 -21.53 -32.94 26.40
N CYS A 184 -21.89 -34.08 25.79
CA CYS A 184 -20.99 -35.24 25.73
C CYS A 184 -19.71 -34.94 24.94
N PHE A 185 -19.80 -34.14 23.87
CA PHE A 185 -18.65 -33.72 23.07
C PHE A 185 -17.72 -32.80 23.86
N GLU A 186 -18.27 -31.82 24.59
CA GLU A 186 -17.50 -30.95 25.48
C GLU A 186 -16.84 -31.76 26.61
N GLU A 187 -17.58 -32.68 27.25
CA GLU A 187 -17.06 -33.55 28.31
C GLU A 187 -15.87 -34.40 27.82
N ILE A 188 -15.97 -35.03 26.63
CA ILE A 188 -14.87 -35.85 26.10
C ILE A 188 -13.70 -34.98 25.62
N GLN A 189 -13.97 -33.82 25.02
CA GLN A 189 -12.94 -32.88 24.61
C GLN A 189 -12.12 -32.40 25.81
N ASP A 190 -12.78 -31.98 26.89
CA ASP A 190 -12.12 -31.56 28.13
C ASP A 190 -11.30 -32.68 28.77
N LEU A 191 -11.83 -33.90 28.76
CA LEU A 191 -11.15 -35.08 29.28
C LEU A 191 -9.89 -35.40 28.45
N LEU A 192 -9.99 -35.42 27.13
CA LEU A 192 -8.86 -35.65 26.23
C LEU A 192 -7.78 -34.56 26.39
N VAL A 193 -8.17 -33.29 26.51
CA VAL A 193 -7.21 -32.19 26.76
C VAL A 193 -6.52 -32.35 28.11
N LYS A 194 -7.24 -32.75 29.17
CA LYS A 194 -6.61 -33.05 30.47
C LYS A 194 -5.62 -34.21 30.36
N PHE A 195 -5.93 -35.25 29.60
CA PHE A 195 -4.99 -36.34 29.33
C PHE A 195 -3.75 -35.83 28.60
N MET A 196 -3.89 -35.02 27.56
CA MET A 196 -2.74 -34.43 26.85
C MET A 196 -1.88 -33.54 27.74
N ASN A 197 -2.52 -32.75 28.62
CA ASN A 197 -1.82 -31.90 29.58
C ASN A 197 -1.02 -32.69 30.62
N ASN A 198 -1.51 -33.86 31.02
CA ASN A 198 -0.81 -34.75 31.94
C ASN A 198 0.28 -35.54 31.21
N ALA A 199 0.04 -35.90 29.95
CA ALA A 199 0.99 -36.63 29.12
C ALA A 199 2.19 -35.77 28.72
N VAL A 200 2.00 -34.49 28.43
CA VAL A 200 3.08 -33.57 28.06
C VAL A 200 3.07 -32.35 28.96
N SER A 201 4.08 -32.25 29.81
CA SER A 201 4.19 -31.17 30.80
C SER A 201 5.61 -30.65 30.88
N TYR A 202 5.77 -29.40 31.32
CA TYR A 202 7.08 -28.86 31.66
C TYR A 202 7.42 -29.24 33.10
N ASP A 203 8.53 -29.94 33.28
CA ASP A 203 9.04 -30.35 34.58
C ASP A 203 10.03 -29.31 35.11
N THR A 204 9.68 -28.69 36.24
CA THR A 204 10.48 -27.65 36.89
C THR A 204 11.77 -28.18 37.50
N ASP A 205 11.80 -29.45 37.90
CA ASP A 205 12.92 -30.03 38.65
C ASP A 205 14.05 -30.42 37.69
N PHE A 206 13.68 -30.96 36.53
CA PHE A 206 14.64 -31.33 35.49
C PHE A 206 14.90 -30.20 34.48
N GLY A 207 14.04 -29.18 34.45
CA GLY A 207 14.16 -28.03 33.56
C GLY A 207 13.90 -28.38 32.09
N GLY A 208 12.92 -29.26 31.83
CA GLY A 208 12.68 -29.85 30.51
C GLY A 208 11.23 -30.25 30.26
N ILE A 209 10.90 -30.60 29.02
CA ILE A 209 9.58 -31.11 28.65
C ILE A 209 9.55 -32.62 28.90
N ARG A 210 8.69 -33.09 29.81
CA ARG A 210 8.48 -34.50 30.15
C ARG A 210 7.30 -35.05 29.34
N VAL A 211 7.48 -36.24 28.79
CA VAL A 211 6.46 -37.03 28.09
C VAL A 211 6.18 -38.30 28.87
N VAL A 212 4.93 -38.45 29.31
CA VAL A 212 4.40 -39.60 30.06
C VAL A 212 3.44 -40.36 29.17
N TYR A 213 3.72 -41.64 28.91
CA TYR A 213 2.94 -42.45 27.96
C TYR A 213 1.65 -43.03 28.53
N ARG A 214 1.53 -43.13 29.85
CA ARG A 214 0.33 -43.63 30.54
C ARG A 214 -0.03 -42.69 31.66
N SER A 215 -1.23 -42.13 31.60
CA SER A 215 -1.72 -41.20 32.63
C SER A 215 -3.15 -41.55 33.05
N GLY A 216 -3.57 -41.00 34.18
CA GLY A 216 -4.94 -41.11 34.68
C GLY A 216 -5.57 -39.73 34.85
N VAL A 217 -6.86 -39.60 34.55
CA VAL A 217 -7.67 -38.39 34.76
C VAL A 217 -9.01 -38.81 35.35
N GLY A 218 -9.29 -38.38 36.58
CA GLY A 218 -10.53 -38.73 37.28
C GLY A 218 -10.60 -40.25 37.55
N GLU A 219 -11.69 -40.88 37.11
CA GLU A 219 -11.94 -42.33 37.26
C GLU A 219 -11.24 -43.18 36.19
N ALA A 220 -10.81 -42.57 35.09
CA ALA A 220 -10.10 -43.26 34.01
C ALA A 220 -8.59 -43.31 34.31
N HIS A 221 -8.08 -44.50 34.59
CA HIS A 221 -6.67 -44.74 34.93
C HIS A 221 -5.95 -45.58 33.86
N GLY A 222 -4.69 -45.24 33.60
CA GLY A 222 -3.82 -46.05 32.73
C GLY A 222 -4.08 -45.89 31.23
N VAL A 223 -4.64 -44.76 30.80
CA VAL A 223 -4.92 -44.47 29.39
C VAL A 223 -3.61 -44.13 28.68
N GLU A 224 -3.38 -44.75 27.52
CA GLU A 224 -2.16 -44.56 26.72
C GLU A 224 -2.23 -43.29 25.87
N LEU A 225 -1.12 -42.55 25.77
CA LEU A 225 -1.02 -41.35 24.93
C LEU A 225 -1.44 -41.61 23.48
N ARG A 226 -1.08 -42.77 22.92
CA ARG A 226 -1.51 -43.20 21.58
C ARG A 226 -3.03 -43.21 21.43
N THR A 227 -3.74 -43.80 22.40
CA THR A 227 -5.22 -43.88 22.37
C THR A 227 -5.88 -42.51 22.51
N VAL A 228 -5.27 -41.60 23.26
CA VAL A 228 -5.73 -40.20 23.39
C VAL A 228 -5.57 -39.46 22.06
N MET A 229 -4.42 -39.60 21.40
CA MET A 229 -4.13 -38.99 20.10
C MET A 229 -5.07 -39.54 19.01
N GLU A 230 -5.30 -40.85 18.97
CA GLU A 230 -6.26 -41.49 18.06
C GLU A 230 -7.70 -41.02 18.31
N ALA A 231 -8.09 -40.81 19.57
CA ALA A 231 -9.41 -40.30 19.94
C ALA A 231 -9.59 -38.84 19.50
N MET A 232 -8.58 -37.99 19.67
CA MET A 232 -8.57 -36.60 19.21
C MET A 232 -8.64 -36.50 17.68
N ASP A 233 -7.88 -37.33 16.98
CA ASP A 233 -7.88 -37.40 15.52
C ASP A 233 -9.25 -37.89 14.99
N ALA A 234 -9.84 -38.92 15.61
CA ALA A 234 -11.16 -39.40 15.25
C ALA A 234 -12.24 -38.31 15.35
N LEU A 235 -12.17 -37.46 16.38
CA LEU A 235 -13.07 -36.32 16.61
C LEU A 235 -12.73 -35.07 15.78
N GLY A 236 -11.56 -35.01 15.14
CA GLY A 236 -11.10 -33.85 14.39
C GLY A 236 -10.71 -32.65 15.27
N ILE A 237 -10.30 -32.90 16.53
CA ILE A 237 -9.91 -31.87 17.50
C ILE A 237 -8.40 -31.87 17.80
N LEU A 238 -7.61 -32.54 16.96
CA LEU A 238 -6.17 -32.70 17.16
C LEU A 238 -5.43 -31.35 17.26
N ASP A 239 -5.79 -30.37 16.39
CA ASP A 239 -5.21 -29.02 16.44
C ASP A 239 -5.48 -28.33 17.79
N TYR A 240 -6.70 -28.49 18.34
CA TYR A 240 -7.07 -27.92 19.64
C TYR A 240 -6.35 -28.61 20.80
N GLY A 241 -6.28 -29.95 20.77
CA GLY A 241 -5.63 -30.75 21.81
C GLY A 241 -4.12 -30.55 21.88
N LEU A 242 -3.47 -30.34 20.74
CA LEU A 242 -2.02 -30.11 20.65
C LEU A 242 -1.61 -28.64 20.86
N ALA A 243 -2.54 -27.68 20.84
CA ALA A 243 -2.21 -26.26 20.90
C ALA A 243 -1.37 -25.86 22.13
N ARG A 244 -1.72 -26.36 23.32
CA ARG A 244 -0.94 -26.10 24.54
C ARG A 244 0.44 -26.76 24.47
N THR A 245 0.50 -28.00 23.98
CA THR A 245 1.76 -28.73 23.80
C THR A 245 2.69 -27.98 22.84
N ALA A 246 2.16 -27.53 21.69
CA ALA A 246 2.86 -26.67 20.75
C ALA A 246 3.41 -25.40 21.42
N ASP A 247 2.63 -24.73 22.27
CA ASP A 247 3.08 -23.55 23.01
C ASP A 247 4.20 -23.86 24.02
N LEU A 248 4.12 -25.01 24.72
CA LEU A 248 5.19 -25.48 25.61
C LEU A 248 6.50 -25.68 24.83
N PHE A 249 6.45 -26.31 23.65
CA PHE A 249 7.63 -26.48 22.81
C PHE A 249 8.17 -25.15 22.30
N ILE A 250 7.31 -24.21 21.89
CA ILE A 250 7.76 -22.87 21.46
C ILE A 250 8.49 -22.16 22.61
N LYS A 251 7.91 -22.17 23.82
CA LYS A 251 8.43 -21.43 24.97
C LYS A 251 9.66 -22.06 25.62
N HIS A 252 9.68 -23.39 25.73
CA HIS A 252 10.67 -24.11 26.55
C HIS A 252 11.66 -24.95 25.73
N ALA A 253 11.43 -25.16 24.44
CA ALA A 253 12.37 -25.86 23.56
C ALA A 253 12.92 -24.94 22.44
N ILE A 254 12.04 -24.38 21.61
CA ILE A 254 12.43 -23.64 20.40
C ILE A 254 13.04 -22.27 20.76
N ALA A 255 12.38 -21.44 21.58
CA ALA A 255 12.91 -20.13 21.94
C ALA A 255 14.26 -20.21 22.70
N PRO A 256 14.46 -21.11 23.68
CA PRO A 256 15.76 -21.28 24.33
C PRO A 256 16.84 -21.85 23.40
N ALA A 257 16.50 -22.72 22.44
CA ALA A 257 17.46 -23.25 21.46
C ALA A 257 17.99 -22.18 20.48
N LEU A 258 17.26 -21.06 20.31
CA LEU A 258 17.69 -19.88 19.55
C LEU A 258 18.66 -18.98 20.32
N ASN A 259 18.64 -19.01 21.66
CA ASN A 259 19.57 -18.24 22.48
C ASN A 259 20.93 -18.95 22.46
N PHE A 260 21.83 -18.43 21.61
CA PHE A 260 23.19 -18.92 21.37
C PHE A 260 23.89 -19.27 22.69
N ASN A 261 24.30 -20.54 22.84
CA ASN A 261 25.10 -21.16 23.92
C ASN A 261 24.42 -22.29 24.74
N SER A 262 23.28 -22.84 24.32
CA SER A 262 22.67 -24.00 25.01
C SER A 262 22.59 -25.27 24.14
N PRO A 263 23.40 -26.33 24.38
CA PRO A 263 23.16 -27.65 23.79
C PRO A 263 21.79 -28.22 24.20
N VAL A 264 21.13 -28.86 23.23
CA VAL A 264 19.90 -29.63 23.48
C VAL A 264 20.31 -31.07 23.76
N SER A 265 19.93 -31.62 24.91
CA SER A 265 20.25 -32.99 25.32
C SER A 265 18.97 -33.79 25.60
N PHE A 266 18.99 -35.06 25.23
CA PHE A 266 17.89 -35.98 25.54
C PHE A 266 18.25 -36.80 26.78
N LEU A 267 17.30 -36.94 27.70
CA LEU A 267 17.43 -37.83 28.85
C LEU A 267 16.32 -38.88 28.79
N GLU A 268 16.73 -40.15 28.83
CA GLU A 268 15.84 -41.28 29.02
C GLU A 268 15.86 -41.67 30.49
N GLU A 269 14.72 -41.57 31.17
CA GLU A 269 14.60 -41.92 32.58
C GLU A 269 13.86 -43.26 32.69
N SER A 270 14.59 -44.33 32.99
CA SER A 270 13.98 -45.62 33.32
C SER A 270 13.43 -45.54 34.75
N SER A 271 12.12 -45.37 34.88
CA SER A 271 11.45 -45.66 36.16
C SER A 271 11.70 -47.13 36.50
N GLY A 272 12.12 -47.42 37.73
CA GLY A 272 12.69 -48.71 38.16
C GLY A 272 11.74 -49.91 38.22
N SER A 273 10.81 -50.09 37.27
CA SER A 273 10.05 -51.33 37.11
C SER A 273 10.02 -51.76 35.65
N LEU A 274 10.26 -53.06 35.40
CA LEU A 274 10.29 -53.72 34.09
C LEU A 274 8.90 -53.75 33.42
N VAL A 275 8.37 -52.59 33.04
CA VAL A 275 7.22 -52.44 32.16
C VAL A 275 7.64 -51.50 31.04
N GLU A 276 7.48 -51.94 29.79
CA GLU A 276 7.71 -51.12 28.59
C GLU A 276 6.90 -49.81 28.69
N GLY A 277 7.59 -48.69 28.96
CA GLY A 277 6.97 -47.37 29.15
C GLY A 277 7.81 -46.42 30.01
N SER A 278 9.09 -46.18 29.66
CA SER A 278 9.92 -45.16 30.31
C SER A 278 9.49 -43.75 29.92
N ASP A 279 9.40 -42.85 30.89
CA ASP A 279 9.20 -41.41 30.64
C ASP A 279 10.38 -40.85 29.85
N LYS A 280 10.11 -39.94 28.91
CA LYS A 280 11.16 -39.28 28.11
C LYS A 280 11.18 -37.80 28.44
N ILE A 281 12.37 -37.24 28.65
CA ILE A 281 12.54 -35.82 28.99
C ILE A 281 13.44 -35.15 27.96
N LEU A 282 12.93 -34.08 27.34
CA LEU A 282 13.70 -33.16 26.52
C LEU A 282 14.26 -32.03 27.40
N LYS A 283 15.59 -31.97 27.57
CA LYS A 283 16.26 -30.96 28.38
C LYS A 283 17.17 -30.07 27.53
N ILE A 284 17.05 -28.76 27.72
CA ILE A 284 18.01 -27.81 27.16
C ILE A 284 19.03 -27.48 28.25
N VAL A 285 20.29 -27.81 28.00
CA VAL A 285 21.39 -27.58 28.92
C VAL A 285 22.15 -26.36 28.42
N SER A 286 22.33 -25.34 29.26
CA SER A 286 23.21 -24.22 28.92
C SER A 286 24.65 -24.62 29.15
N SER A 287 25.47 -24.65 28.09
CA SER A 287 26.90 -24.93 28.21
C SER A 287 27.62 -23.64 28.57
N SER A 288 28.31 -23.63 29.70
CA SER A 288 29.22 -22.56 30.07
C SER A 288 30.59 -22.79 29.42
N GLU A 289 30.74 -22.68 28.09
CA GLU A 289 32.09 -22.58 27.51
C GLU A 289 32.13 -21.97 26.09
N SER A 290 33.12 -21.09 25.92
CA SER A 290 33.56 -20.32 24.74
C SER A 290 32.59 -19.32 24.09
N LYS A 291 32.88 -18.03 24.31
CA LYS A 291 32.50 -16.93 23.43
C LYS A 291 33.30 -17.08 22.13
N THR A 292 32.76 -17.79 21.15
CA THR A 292 33.15 -17.57 19.75
C THR A 292 32.03 -16.78 19.12
N ASP A 293 32.29 -15.53 18.75
CA ASP A 293 31.33 -14.61 18.10
C ASP A 293 30.94 -15.06 16.68
N ASP A 294 31.38 -16.25 16.23
CA ASP A 294 31.02 -16.83 14.95
C ASP A 294 29.70 -17.61 15.08
N ILE A 295 28.67 -17.04 14.47
CA ILE A 295 27.30 -17.56 14.45
C ILE A 295 27.25 -18.72 13.44
N ASP A 296 27.42 -19.96 13.92
CA ASP A 296 27.32 -21.16 13.07
C ASP A 296 25.85 -21.51 12.75
N SER A 297 25.44 -21.26 11.50
CA SER A 297 24.12 -21.60 10.97
C SER A 297 23.81 -23.09 11.10
N ASP A 298 24.82 -23.94 10.88
CA ASP A 298 24.66 -25.37 10.79
C ASP A 298 24.40 -25.95 12.18
N ALA A 299 25.06 -25.39 13.21
CA ALA A 299 24.79 -25.72 14.60
C ALA A 299 23.37 -25.33 15.05
N LEU A 300 22.83 -24.20 14.59
CA LEU A 300 21.47 -23.75 14.93
C LEU A 300 20.40 -24.67 14.32
N PHE A 301 20.48 -24.93 13.01
CA PHE A 301 19.53 -25.82 12.34
C PHE A 301 19.65 -27.26 12.86
N SER A 302 20.86 -27.74 13.18
CA SER A 302 21.05 -29.05 13.81
C SER A 302 20.31 -29.17 15.15
N ARG A 303 20.38 -28.14 16.01
CA ARG A 303 19.63 -28.12 17.29
C ARG A 303 18.11 -28.13 17.07
N MET A 304 17.63 -27.42 16.05
CA MET A 304 16.20 -27.42 15.74
C MET A 304 15.73 -28.77 15.18
N THR A 305 16.52 -29.39 14.31
CA THR A 305 16.28 -30.73 13.80
C THR A 305 16.19 -31.76 14.94
N ILE A 306 17.02 -31.63 15.97
CA ILE A 306 16.98 -32.46 17.19
C ILE A 306 15.62 -32.31 17.91
N VAL A 307 15.13 -31.09 18.11
CA VAL A 307 13.81 -30.85 18.74
C VAL A 307 12.68 -31.41 17.89
N VAL A 308 12.71 -31.21 16.57
CA VAL A 308 11.67 -31.71 15.65
C VAL A 308 11.67 -33.24 15.60
N LYS A 309 12.83 -33.89 15.59
CA LYS A 309 12.94 -35.37 15.68
C LYS A 309 12.37 -35.91 16.99
N PHE A 310 12.57 -35.20 18.11
CA PHE A 310 11.97 -35.57 19.39
C PHE A 310 10.44 -35.50 19.34
N ILE A 311 9.88 -34.45 18.75
CA ILE A 311 8.43 -34.31 18.56
C ILE A 311 7.90 -35.47 17.71
N HIS A 312 8.57 -35.78 16.60
CA HIS A 312 8.16 -36.88 15.72
C HIS A 312 8.15 -38.23 16.44
N GLN A 313 9.22 -38.54 17.15
CA GLN A 313 9.41 -39.85 17.77
C GLN A 313 8.57 -40.04 19.04
N TYR A 314 8.48 -39.04 19.90
CA TYR A 314 7.96 -39.21 21.26
C TYR A 314 6.60 -38.54 21.51
N ILE A 315 6.23 -37.52 20.74
CA ILE A 315 4.90 -36.87 20.82
C ILE A 315 3.97 -37.44 19.75
N CYS A 316 4.43 -37.44 18.50
CA CYS A 316 3.66 -37.90 17.35
C CYS A 316 3.79 -39.41 17.11
N LEU A 317 4.63 -40.12 17.86
CA LEU A 317 4.76 -41.58 17.82
C LEU A 317 4.97 -42.13 16.39
N GLU A 318 5.76 -41.43 15.58
CA GLU A 318 6.05 -41.74 14.17
C GLU A 318 4.81 -41.75 13.25
N ASN A 319 3.80 -40.94 13.60
CA ASN A 319 2.59 -40.76 12.80
C ASN A 319 2.66 -39.45 11.99
N ASP A 320 2.81 -39.57 10.67
CA ASP A 320 2.94 -38.41 9.76
C ASP A 320 1.74 -37.43 9.81
N PRO A 321 0.47 -37.88 9.82
CA PRO A 321 -0.68 -36.98 10.03
C PRO A 321 -0.59 -36.12 11.30
N TRP A 322 -0.19 -36.71 12.43
CA TRP A 322 -0.05 -35.98 13.70
C TRP A 322 1.11 -35.01 13.65
N MET A 323 2.22 -35.41 13.02
CA MET A 323 3.38 -34.56 12.82
C MET A 323 3.03 -33.33 11.98
N ARG A 324 2.24 -33.50 10.90
CA ARG A 324 1.76 -32.40 10.07
C ARG A 324 0.85 -31.44 10.85
N CYS A 325 -0.03 -31.97 11.71
CA CYS A 325 -0.87 -31.16 12.60
C CYS A 325 -0.03 -30.33 13.57
N PHE A 326 0.94 -30.94 14.23
CA PHE A 326 1.85 -30.26 15.15
C PHE A 326 2.69 -29.19 14.45
N GLY A 327 3.17 -29.52 13.25
CA GLY A 327 3.85 -28.62 12.33
C GLY A 327 3.06 -27.34 12.04
N ARG A 328 1.80 -27.45 11.63
CA ARG A 328 0.92 -26.28 11.38
C ARG A 328 0.78 -25.36 12.60
N LEU A 329 0.78 -25.91 13.81
CA LEU A 329 0.64 -25.12 15.05
C LEU A 329 1.92 -24.39 15.45
N THR A 330 3.09 -24.95 15.12
CA THR A 330 4.38 -24.47 15.61
C THR A 330 5.22 -23.75 14.56
N TRP A 331 5.21 -24.22 13.31
CA TRP A 331 6.10 -23.73 12.25
C TRP A 331 6.00 -22.22 11.97
N PRO A 332 4.80 -21.59 11.90
CA PRO A 332 4.72 -20.15 11.70
C PRO A 332 5.44 -19.36 12.80
N ARG A 333 5.22 -19.72 14.07
CA ARG A 333 5.87 -19.06 15.22
C ARG A 333 7.37 -19.37 15.28
N MET A 334 7.76 -20.60 14.96
CA MET A 334 9.16 -21.04 14.96
C MET A 334 9.98 -20.33 13.87
N SER A 335 9.47 -20.30 12.64
CA SER A 335 10.11 -19.63 11.50
C SER A 335 10.25 -18.12 11.75
N ASP A 336 9.23 -17.45 12.28
CA ASP A 336 9.31 -16.02 12.60
C ASP A 336 10.38 -15.74 13.66
N LEU A 337 10.51 -16.60 14.69
CA LEU A 337 11.55 -16.50 15.70
C LEU A 337 12.96 -16.72 15.12
N ILE A 338 13.12 -17.65 14.18
CA ILE A 338 14.38 -17.86 13.45
C ILE A 338 14.71 -16.62 12.63
N ILE A 339 13.74 -16.07 11.90
CA ILE A 339 13.95 -14.87 11.06
C ILE A 339 14.33 -13.66 11.91
N SER A 340 13.61 -13.38 12.99
CA SER A 340 13.83 -12.19 13.82
C SER A 340 15.12 -12.26 14.64
N ASN A 341 15.48 -13.44 15.14
CA ASN A 341 16.61 -13.58 16.07
C ASN A 341 17.92 -13.95 15.38
N PHE A 342 17.85 -14.57 14.20
CA PHE A 342 19.00 -15.05 13.43
C PHE A 342 19.05 -14.40 12.03
N LEU A 343 18.20 -14.79 11.08
CA LEU A 343 18.40 -14.45 9.65
C LEU A 343 18.46 -12.94 9.41
N SER A 344 17.57 -12.15 10.02
CA SER A 344 17.54 -10.69 9.86
C SER A 344 18.79 -9.96 10.40
N LYS A 345 19.48 -10.55 11.38
CA LYS A 345 20.72 -9.99 11.95
C LYS A 345 21.95 -10.31 11.11
N VAL A 346 21.91 -11.43 10.40
CA VAL A 346 23.03 -11.90 9.56
C VAL A 346 22.93 -11.38 8.12
N VAL A 347 21.85 -10.67 7.75
CA VAL A 347 21.78 -9.93 6.48
C VAL A 347 22.98 -8.98 6.37
N PRO A 348 23.84 -9.12 5.35
CA PRO A 348 25.04 -8.29 5.21
C PRO A 348 24.72 -6.80 5.05
N ASP A 349 25.58 -5.94 5.60
CA ASP A 349 25.56 -4.49 5.35
C ASP A 349 26.38 -4.08 4.10
N ASP A 350 27.06 -5.04 3.47
CA ASP A 350 27.93 -4.83 2.30
C ASP A 350 27.74 -5.96 1.28
N ALA A 351 27.67 -5.61 0.00
CA ALA A 351 27.49 -6.53 -1.12
C ALA A 351 28.65 -7.55 -1.23
N SER A 352 29.85 -7.19 -0.76
CA SER A 352 31.01 -8.08 -0.75
C SER A 352 30.84 -9.31 0.16
N LYS A 353 29.98 -9.22 1.18
CA LYS A 353 29.69 -10.28 2.17
C LYS A 353 28.45 -11.11 1.83
N LEU A 354 27.86 -10.89 0.66
CA LEU A 354 26.71 -11.67 0.18
C LEU A 354 27.08 -13.16 -0.04
N VAL A 355 28.35 -13.43 -0.31
CA VAL A 355 28.88 -14.80 -0.49
C VAL A 355 28.79 -15.61 0.81
N ASP A 356 29.10 -14.99 1.95
CA ASP A 356 28.99 -15.64 3.26
C ASP A 356 27.51 -15.90 3.61
N PHE A 357 26.61 -15.02 3.17
CA PHE A 357 25.17 -15.21 3.33
C PHE A 357 24.62 -16.34 2.45
N GLN A 358 25.18 -16.58 1.26
CA GLN A 358 24.79 -17.70 0.40
C GLN A 358 24.91 -19.05 1.12
N LYS A 359 25.94 -19.22 1.96
CA LYS A 359 26.09 -20.42 2.79
C LYS A 359 24.88 -20.60 3.70
N ILE A 360 24.42 -19.52 4.34
CA ILE A 360 23.26 -19.51 5.24
C ILE A 360 21.96 -19.78 4.49
N MET A 361 21.82 -19.27 3.26
CA MET A 361 20.66 -19.58 2.40
C MET A 361 20.58 -21.07 2.11
N ASN A 362 21.72 -21.69 1.75
CA ASN A 362 21.77 -23.13 1.48
C ASN A 362 21.43 -23.94 2.74
N SER A 363 21.99 -23.60 3.91
CA SER A 363 21.68 -24.28 5.17
C SER A 363 20.21 -24.10 5.58
N SER A 364 19.59 -22.94 5.29
CA SER A 364 18.17 -22.68 5.58
C SER A 364 17.25 -23.54 4.69
N SER A 365 17.60 -23.67 3.41
CA SER A 365 16.86 -24.52 2.45
C SER A 365 17.03 -26.01 2.77
N GLU A 366 18.23 -26.44 3.16
CA GLU A 366 18.48 -27.80 3.62
C GLU A 366 17.67 -28.12 4.88
N PHE A 367 17.61 -27.18 5.83
CA PHE A 367 16.78 -27.34 7.03
C PHE A 367 15.29 -27.50 6.70
N GLU A 368 14.72 -26.67 5.81
CA GLU A 368 13.33 -26.83 5.37
C GLU A 368 13.10 -28.15 4.64
N THR A 369 14.08 -28.64 3.88
CA THR A 369 14.03 -29.98 3.25
C THR A 369 13.94 -31.07 4.31
N VAL A 370 14.75 -31.00 5.38
CA VAL A 370 14.67 -31.93 6.52
C VAL A 370 13.29 -31.87 7.19
N LEU A 371 12.68 -30.69 7.32
CA LEU A 371 11.33 -30.53 7.88
C LEU A 371 10.24 -31.16 6.99
N LYS A 372 10.40 -31.10 5.66
CA LYS A 372 9.51 -31.77 4.70
C LYS A 372 9.62 -33.29 4.80
N GLU A 373 10.85 -33.82 4.91
CA GLU A 373 11.09 -35.27 5.04
C GLU A 373 10.41 -35.87 6.27
N VAL A 374 10.37 -35.15 7.38
CA VAL A 374 9.67 -35.56 8.60
C VAL A 374 8.20 -35.11 8.64
N MET A 375 7.65 -34.62 7.53
CA MET A 375 6.24 -34.21 7.38
C MET A 375 5.79 -33.10 8.35
N PHE A 376 6.75 -32.35 8.91
CA PHE A 376 6.49 -31.22 9.80
C PHE A 376 5.97 -30.00 9.04
N ILE A 377 6.43 -29.83 7.80
CA ILE A 377 5.90 -28.84 6.88
C ILE A 377 5.39 -29.52 5.61
N SER A 378 4.47 -28.88 4.90
CA SER A 378 3.90 -29.42 3.68
C SER A 378 4.90 -29.34 2.53
N ASP A 379 5.05 -30.44 1.78
CA ASP A 379 5.83 -30.43 0.52
C ASP A 379 5.09 -29.67 -0.61
N SER A 380 3.77 -29.52 -0.48
CA SER A 380 2.91 -28.92 -1.51
C SER A 380 2.60 -27.44 -1.28
N ASP A 381 2.76 -26.92 -0.06
CA ASP A 381 2.43 -25.53 0.27
C ASP A 381 3.69 -24.65 0.22
N LYS A 382 3.78 -23.80 -0.80
CA LYS A 382 4.88 -22.85 -0.94
C LYS A 382 4.95 -21.82 0.19
N ASN A 383 3.86 -21.61 0.93
CA ASN A 383 3.86 -20.72 2.08
C ASN A 383 4.65 -21.29 3.27
N ASP A 384 4.91 -22.60 3.28
CA ASP A 384 5.69 -23.25 4.32
C ASP A 384 7.21 -23.08 4.13
N GLU A 385 7.68 -22.68 2.95
CA GLU A 385 9.10 -22.37 2.65
C GLU A 385 9.49 -20.97 3.16
N ARG A 386 9.14 -20.65 4.41
CA ARG A 386 9.23 -19.28 4.98
C ARG A 386 10.67 -18.77 5.08
N LEU A 387 11.62 -19.63 5.44
CA LEU A 387 13.04 -19.30 5.53
C LEU A 387 13.67 -19.15 4.14
N SER A 388 13.35 -20.05 3.21
CA SER A 388 13.83 -19.93 1.82
C SER A 388 13.26 -18.68 1.15
N ASN A 389 11.95 -18.42 1.30
CA ASN A 389 11.33 -17.18 0.80
C ASN A 389 11.95 -15.91 1.41
N PHE A 390 12.36 -15.94 2.67
CA PHE A 390 13.08 -14.82 3.29
C PHE A 390 14.49 -14.67 2.70
N ALA A 391 15.23 -15.78 2.58
CA ALA A 391 16.58 -15.82 2.03
C ALA A 391 16.63 -15.35 0.56
N ASP A 392 15.69 -15.81 -0.28
CA ASP A 392 15.56 -15.41 -1.68
C ASP A 392 15.27 -13.91 -1.85
N ASN A 393 14.73 -13.26 -0.81
CA ASN A 393 14.47 -11.82 -0.77
C ASN A 393 15.52 -11.05 0.03
N VAL A 394 16.71 -11.62 0.29
CA VAL A 394 17.81 -10.94 0.99
C VAL A 394 18.17 -9.61 0.35
N GLU A 395 18.16 -9.54 -0.97
CA GLU A 395 18.44 -8.31 -1.71
C GLU A 395 17.47 -7.18 -1.35
N VAL A 396 16.19 -7.51 -1.16
CA VAL A 396 15.17 -6.54 -0.74
C VAL A 396 15.41 -6.09 0.70
N HIS A 397 15.73 -7.02 1.60
CA HIS A 397 16.03 -6.70 2.99
C HIS A 397 17.27 -5.82 3.14
N PHE A 398 18.34 -6.14 2.40
CA PHE A 398 19.54 -5.31 2.28
C PHE A 398 19.19 -3.92 1.77
N ALA A 399 18.47 -3.84 0.66
CA ALA A 399 18.13 -2.58 0.02
C ALA A 399 17.28 -1.68 0.92
N VAL A 400 16.27 -2.23 1.59
CA VAL A 400 15.42 -1.51 2.55
C VAL A 400 16.23 -1.01 3.74
N ARG A 401 17.15 -1.82 4.28
CA ARG A 401 18.01 -1.42 5.41
C ARG A 401 18.94 -0.27 5.00
N LYS A 402 19.60 -0.39 3.85
CA LYS A 402 20.51 0.65 3.34
C LYS A 402 19.78 1.94 3.00
N LYS A 403 18.59 1.86 2.38
CA LYS A 403 17.72 3.02 2.14
C LYS A 403 17.37 3.75 3.44
N ARG A 404 17.02 3.04 4.51
CA ARG A 404 16.76 3.66 5.83
C ARG A 404 18.00 4.36 6.39
N GLU A 405 19.17 3.75 6.27
CA GLU A 405 20.44 4.36 6.68
C GLU A 405 20.74 5.64 5.91
N MET A 406 20.59 5.62 4.58
CA MET A 406 20.77 6.79 3.71
C MET A 406 19.83 7.93 4.09
N LEU A 407 18.54 7.63 4.29
CA LEU A 407 17.55 8.63 4.71
C LEU A 407 17.80 9.17 6.11
N ALA A 408 18.26 8.33 7.04
CA ALA A 408 18.65 8.77 8.38
C ALA A 408 19.84 9.72 8.33
N ASN A 409 20.85 9.41 7.50
CA ASN A 409 22.00 10.29 7.28
C ASN A 409 21.57 11.63 6.65
N ALA A 410 20.79 11.61 5.57
CA ALA A 410 20.26 12.82 4.96
C ALA A 410 19.47 13.69 5.95
N ARG A 411 18.62 13.07 6.78
CA ARG A 411 17.88 13.77 7.83
C ARG A 411 18.80 14.42 8.85
N GLN A 412 19.85 13.72 9.27
CA GLN A 412 20.84 14.25 10.22
C GLN A 412 21.57 15.47 9.63
N LEU A 413 22.02 15.39 8.38
CA LEU A 413 22.67 16.48 7.66
C LEU A 413 21.78 17.73 7.58
N ILE A 414 20.52 17.55 7.19
CA ILE A 414 19.55 18.64 7.10
C ILE A 414 19.30 19.26 8.47
N LEU A 415 19.08 18.45 9.51
CA LEU A 415 18.76 18.95 10.85
C LEU A 415 19.92 19.72 11.47
N GLN A 416 21.15 19.24 11.32
CA GLN A 416 22.36 19.85 11.87
C GLN A 416 22.80 21.13 11.13
N CYS A 417 22.24 21.41 9.95
CA CYS A 417 22.55 22.62 9.21
C CYS A 417 22.09 23.89 9.95
N ASP A 418 23.05 24.76 10.25
CA ASP A 418 22.92 26.05 10.93
C ASP A 418 22.89 27.25 9.97
N PHE A 419 23.16 27.00 8.67
CA PHE A 419 23.20 28.01 7.60
C PHE A 419 24.09 29.22 7.93
N THR A 420 25.29 28.95 8.47
CA THR A 420 26.32 29.96 8.70
C THR A 420 27.34 29.98 7.56
N VAL A 421 27.81 31.17 7.17
CA VAL A 421 28.89 31.31 6.18
C VAL A 421 30.23 31.32 6.93
N PRO A 422 31.26 30.57 6.48
CA PRO A 422 32.59 30.65 7.04
C PRO A 422 33.17 32.08 6.96
N GLU A 423 33.77 32.57 8.04
CA GLU A 423 34.25 33.96 8.21
C GLU A 423 35.23 34.46 7.13
N GLU A 424 35.81 33.58 6.32
CA GLU A 424 36.80 33.91 5.27
C GLU A 424 36.21 34.62 4.03
N PHE A 425 34.88 34.55 3.79
CA PHE A 425 34.25 35.26 2.65
C PHE A 425 33.98 36.74 2.93
N SER A 426 34.14 37.19 4.17
CA SER A 426 33.85 38.57 4.59
C SER A 426 35.04 39.53 4.50
N SER A 427 36.24 39.08 4.11
CA SER A 427 37.44 39.95 4.06
C SER A 427 38.40 39.62 2.92
N LYS A 428 38.79 40.64 2.15
CA LYS A 428 39.79 40.56 1.08
C LYS A 428 41.18 40.27 1.68
N GLY A 429 41.71 39.05 1.53
CA GLY A 429 43.12 38.77 1.81
C GLY A 429 43.51 37.29 1.70
N PRO A 430 44.68 36.94 1.10
CA PRO A 430 45.00 35.56 0.74
C PRO A 430 45.78 34.82 1.83
N LYS A 431 45.38 33.57 2.15
CA LYS A 431 46.22 32.34 2.20
C LYS A 431 45.80 31.32 3.29
N PHE A 432 45.69 30.08 2.80
CA PHE A 432 46.05 28.78 3.41
C PHE A 432 45.03 27.92 4.20
N ARG A 433 44.83 26.72 3.62
CA ARG A 433 44.81 25.39 4.26
C ARG A 433 43.68 25.12 5.26
N ASN A 434 42.48 24.88 4.75
CA ASN A 434 41.62 23.82 5.26
C ASN A 434 40.77 23.22 4.13
N ASN A 435 40.94 21.92 3.88
CA ASN A 435 40.33 21.19 2.75
C ASN A 435 38.79 21.07 2.83
N ARG A 436 38.14 21.51 3.91
CA ARG A 436 36.69 21.38 4.12
C ARG A 436 35.86 22.51 3.49
N TYR A 437 36.47 23.68 3.23
CA TYR A 437 35.72 24.90 2.92
C TYR A 437 35.69 25.25 1.43
N ASN A 438 36.59 24.67 0.63
CA ASN A 438 36.50 24.70 -0.84
C ASN A 438 35.28 23.92 -1.38
N ASP A 439 34.69 23.05 -0.57
CA ASP A 439 33.54 22.23 -0.97
C ASP A 439 32.22 23.03 -1.05
N CYS A 440 32.08 24.15 -0.36
CA CYS A 440 30.84 24.95 -0.32
C CYS A 440 30.71 25.96 -1.46
N ALA A 441 31.80 26.24 -2.18
CA ALA A 441 31.79 27.07 -3.38
C ALA A 441 31.65 26.17 -4.60
N VAL A 442 30.42 26.03 -5.11
CA VAL A 442 30.07 25.12 -6.19
C VAL A 442 29.96 25.86 -7.52
N ASN A 443 30.36 25.20 -8.60
CA ASN A 443 30.08 25.71 -9.94
C ASN A 443 28.67 25.26 -10.33
N LEU A 444 27.87 26.19 -10.82
CA LEU A 444 26.54 25.88 -11.34
C LEU A 444 26.66 25.15 -12.69
N LEU A 445 25.87 24.09 -12.91
CA LEU A 445 25.97 23.29 -14.16
C LEU A 445 25.71 24.10 -15.43
N PHE A 446 24.78 25.06 -15.37
CA PHE A 446 24.36 25.84 -16.53
C PHE A 446 24.91 27.27 -16.53
N SER A 447 25.83 27.60 -15.62
CA SER A 447 26.44 28.92 -15.51
C SER A 447 27.93 28.83 -15.19
N SER A 448 28.73 29.73 -15.73
CA SER A 448 30.16 29.84 -15.38
C SER A 448 30.41 30.46 -13.99
N GLU A 449 29.34 30.85 -13.29
CA GLU A 449 29.40 31.51 -12.00
C GLU A 449 29.53 30.53 -10.83
N ARG A 450 30.19 30.98 -9.76
CA ARG A 450 30.34 30.23 -8.51
C ARG A 450 29.23 30.63 -7.55
N CYS A 451 28.55 29.65 -7.00
CA CYS A 451 27.50 29.81 -5.99
C CYS A 451 28.02 29.31 -4.63
N ILE A 452 27.73 30.04 -3.56
CA ILE A 452 28.05 29.60 -2.20
C ILE A 452 26.83 28.93 -1.60
N VAL A 453 26.99 27.67 -1.21
CA VAL A 453 25.92 26.84 -0.63
C VAL A 453 26.30 26.36 0.76
N SER A 454 25.32 25.87 1.50
CA SER A 454 25.53 25.25 2.80
C SER A 454 26.30 23.94 2.66
N LEU A 455 27.05 23.59 3.71
CA LEU A 455 27.74 22.31 3.79
C LEU A 455 26.75 21.13 3.68
N ALA A 456 25.55 21.29 4.23
CA ALA A 456 24.50 20.27 4.19
C ALA A 456 24.02 20.01 2.76
N ALA A 457 23.80 21.04 1.94
CA ALA A 457 23.42 20.87 0.54
C ALA A 457 24.52 20.14 -0.27
N CYS A 458 25.79 20.51 -0.07
CA CYS A 458 26.91 19.81 -0.69
C CYS A 458 27.01 18.34 -0.27
N GLN A 459 26.93 18.06 1.04
CA GLN A 459 27.01 16.69 1.56
C GLN A 459 25.82 15.84 1.12
N LEU A 460 24.62 16.45 1.05
CA LEU A 460 23.42 15.79 0.57
C LEU A 460 23.53 15.43 -0.92
N MET A 461 24.03 16.35 -1.76
CA MET A 461 24.26 16.04 -3.18
C MET A 461 25.35 14.97 -3.36
N LYS A 462 26.43 15.01 -2.57
CA LYS A 462 27.45 13.93 -2.55
C LYS A 462 26.85 12.56 -2.20
N LEU A 463 25.94 12.52 -1.21
CA LEU A 463 25.22 11.30 -0.84
C LEU A 463 24.33 10.80 -1.99
N VAL A 464 23.65 11.70 -2.70
CA VAL A 464 22.85 11.38 -3.89
C VAL A 464 23.73 10.79 -4.99
N HIS A 465 24.83 11.43 -5.37
CA HIS A 465 25.76 10.90 -6.36
C HIS A 465 26.32 9.53 -5.97
N GLN A 466 26.71 9.34 -4.70
CA GLN A 466 27.20 8.04 -4.23
C GLN A 466 26.11 6.96 -4.35
N THR A 467 24.88 7.28 -3.96
CA THR A 467 23.75 6.36 -4.06
C THR A 467 23.47 5.99 -5.52
N LEU A 468 23.55 6.94 -6.45
CA LEU A 468 23.34 6.67 -7.88
C LEU A 468 24.48 5.86 -8.51
N LYS A 469 25.72 6.01 -8.04
CA LYS A 469 26.81 5.10 -8.41
C LYS A 469 26.53 3.68 -7.94
N ASP A 470 26.02 3.53 -6.71
CA ASP A 470 25.64 2.24 -6.17
C ASP A 470 24.48 1.61 -6.97
N VAL A 471 23.52 2.42 -7.48
CA VAL A 471 22.46 1.97 -8.41
C VAL A 471 23.05 1.33 -9.66
N CYS A 472 24.08 1.93 -10.27
CA CYS A 472 24.72 1.40 -11.49
C CYS A 472 25.40 0.04 -11.27
N LEU A 473 25.81 -0.27 -10.04
CA LEU A 473 26.52 -1.50 -9.69
C LEU A 473 25.60 -2.59 -9.10
N SER A 474 24.34 -2.28 -8.85
CA SER A 474 23.40 -3.12 -8.10
C SER A 474 22.54 -4.02 -8.97
N SER A 475 22.00 -5.09 -8.38
CA SER A 475 20.96 -5.92 -9.01
C SER A 475 19.69 -5.11 -9.28
N PRO A 476 18.79 -5.54 -10.18
CA PRO A 476 17.58 -4.79 -10.50
C PRO A 476 16.73 -4.39 -9.28
N ARG A 477 16.53 -5.31 -8.33
CA ARG A 477 15.69 -5.06 -7.15
C ARG A 477 16.34 -4.02 -6.21
N VAL A 478 17.64 -4.15 -5.97
CA VAL A 478 18.40 -3.22 -5.10
C VAL A 478 18.51 -1.84 -5.75
N ALA A 479 18.81 -1.81 -7.05
CA ALA A 479 18.94 -0.59 -7.83
C ALA A 479 17.66 0.26 -7.79
N LEU A 480 16.48 -0.37 -7.83
CA LEU A 480 15.19 0.34 -7.74
C LEU A 480 15.04 1.06 -6.40
N GLU A 481 15.31 0.35 -5.29
CA GLU A 481 15.23 0.94 -3.95
C GLU A 481 16.26 2.05 -3.73
N PHE A 482 17.48 1.91 -4.24
CA PHE A 482 18.52 2.93 -4.13
C PHE A 482 18.19 4.16 -4.98
N TYR A 483 17.64 3.96 -6.18
CA TYR A 483 17.13 5.05 -7.00
C TYR A 483 16.02 5.82 -6.27
N HIS A 484 15.06 5.11 -5.65
CA HIS A 484 14.05 5.75 -4.81
C HIS A 484 14.67 6.46 -3.60
N ALA A 485 15.66 5.86 -2.93
CA ALA A 485 16.35 6.49 -1.81
C ALA A 485 17.02 7.81 -2.23
N ALA A 486 17.70 7.86 -3.38
CA ALA A 486 18.31 9.07 -3.91
C ALA A 486 17.28 10.19 -4.16
N ARG A 487 16.11 9.83 -4.71
CA ARG A 487 14.99 10.78 -4.87
C ARG A 487 14.42 11.24 -3.54
N ASP A 488 14.17 10.31 -2.64
CA ASP A 488 13.61 10.58 -1.31
C ASP A 488 14.52 11.52 -0.49
N VAL A 489 15.84 11.43 -0.65
CA VAL A 489 16.81 12.36 -0.06
C VAL A 489 16.61 13.81 -0.56
N LEU A 490 16.39 14.00 -1.86
CA LEU A 490 16.13 15.32 -2.44
C LEU A 490 14.77 15.87 -2.00
N LEU A 491 13.73 15.03 -2.00
CA LEU A 491 12.39 15.38 -1.53
C LEU A 491 12.38 15.72 -0.03
N LEU A 492 13.22 15.06 0.76
CA LEU A 492 13.36 15.36 2.18
C LEU A 492 13.92 16.78 2.39
N TYR A 493 14.88 17.22 1.57
CA TYR A 493 15.36 18.60 1.61
C TYR A 493 14.25 19.59 1.24
N GLU A 494 13.55 19.35 0.12
CA GLU A 494 12.41 20.17 -0.34
C GLU A 494 11.34 20.34 0.76
N ALA A 495 10.99 19.26 1.47
CA ALA A 495 9.94 19.28 2.50
C ALA A 495 10.38 19.95 3.81
N THR A 496 11.68 20.03 4.11
CA THR A 496 12.18 20.47 5.42
C THR A 496 12.61 21.92 5.45
N ILE A 497 13.12 22.47 4.34
CA ILE A 497 13.58 23.86 4.27
C ILE A 497 12.48 24.88 4.58
N PRO A 498 11.24 24.78 4.05
CA PRO A 498 10.19 25.73 4.37
C PRO A 498 9.91 25.86 5.89
N ILE A 499 9.97 24.73 6.60
CA ILE A 499 9.76 24.68 8.06
C ILE A 499 10.90 25.38 8.80
N LYS A 500 12.15 25.25 8.30
CA LYS A 500 13.30 25.96 8.88
C LYS A 500 13.24 27.46 8.60
N LEU A 501 12.79 27.85 7.40
CA LEU A 501 12.62 29.26 7.02
C LEU A 501 11.58 29.96 7.89
N GLU A 502 10.44 29.32 8.16
CA GLU A 502 9.34 29.91 8.93
C GLU A 502 9.80 30.39 10.32
N ARG A 503 10.74 29.67 10.95
CA ARG A 503 11.31 30.06 12.25
C ARG A 503 12.17 31.32 12.22
N GLN A 504 12.61 31.75 11.04
CA GLN A 504 13.55 32.85 10.84
C GLN A 504 13.00 33.93 9.90
N ARG A 505 11.71 33.86 9.55
CA ARG A 505 11.06 34.65 8.49
C ARG A 505 11.18 36.15 8.70
N ASP A 506 10.97 36.64 9.92
CA ASP A 506 10.82 38.08 10.20
C ASP A 506 12.16 38.80 10.42
N ILE A 507 13.29 38.09 10.33
CA ILE A 507 14.61 38.63 10.66
C ILE A 507 15.49 38.67 9.41
N ILE A 508 16.16 39.80 9.17
CA ILE A 508 17.24 39.89 8.19
C ILE A 508 18.41 38.99 8.66
N ASN A 509 18.48 37.80 8.09
CA ASN A 509 19.44 36.74 8.41
C ASN A 509 20.16 36.25 7.14
N GLN A 510 21.35 35.67 7.32
CA GLN A 510 22.14 35.09 6.24
C GLN A 510 21.57 33.76 5.71
N ALA A 511 20.83 33.05 6.58
CA ALA A 511 20.35 31.70 6.32
C ALA A 511 19.39 31.64 5.13
N ALA A 512 18.46 32.60 4.99
CA ALA A 512 17.52 32.67 3.89
C ALA A 512 18.23 32.77 2.53
N VAL A 513 19.31 33.55 2.48
CA VAL A 513 20.11 33.74 1.25
C VAL A 513 20.88 32.47 0.89
N LEU A 514 21.43 31.76 1.88
CA LEU A 514 22.03 30.46 1.67
C LEU A 514 21.01 29.40 1.25
N MET A 515 19.82 29.38 1.85
CA MET A 515 18.74 28.46 1.46
C MET A 515 18.30 28.71 0.00
N HIS A 516 18.25 29.96 -0.44
CA HIS A 516 18.02 30.31 -1.85
C HIS A 516 19.10 29.68 -2.75
N ASN A 517 20.38 29.90 -2.42
CA ASN A 517 21.50 29.35 -3.18
C ASN A 517 21.52 27.82 -3.18
N ASP A 518 21.24 27.17 -2.05
CA ASP A 518 21.15 25.72 -1.95
C ASP A 518 20.07 25.19 -2.91
N CYS A 519 18.87 25.77 -2.86
CA CYS A 519 17.77 25.35 -3.73
C CYS A 519 18.10 25.58 -5.21
N LEU A 520 18.75 26.70 -5.54
CA LEU A 520 19.21 26.98 -6.90
C LEU A 520 20.25 25.94 -7.37
N TYR A 521 21.27 25.68 -6.55
CA TYR A 521 22.29 24.66 -6.83
C TYR A 521 21.68 23.27 -7.03
N LEU A 522 20.89 22.81 -6.06
CA LEU A 522 20.23 21.50 -6.13
C LEU A 522 19.34 21.39 -7.37
N SER A 523 18.58 22.44 -7.71
CA SER A 523 17.71 22.44 -8.90
C SER A 523 18.49 22.19 -10.20
N GLN A 524 19.71 22.73 -10.31
CA GLN A 524 20.54 22.56 -11.50
C GLN A 524 21.23 21.19 -11.50
N GLU A 525 21.81 20.77 -10.38
CA GLU A 525 22.46 19.44 -10.25
C GLU A 525 21.53 18.29 -10.58
N ILE A 526 20.28 18.36 -10.11
CA ILE A 526 19.24 17.35 -10.36
C ILE A 526 19.01 17.13 -11.86
N LEU A 527 19.13 18.18 -12.69
CA LEU A 527 18.97 18.07 -14.14
C LEU A 527 20.13 17.30 -14.79
N GLY A 528 21.32 17.33 -14.20
CA GLY A 528 22.50 16.59 -14.64
C GLY A 528 22.47 15.11 -14.28
N LEU A 529 21.82 14.72 -13.18
CA LEU A 529 21.85 13.33 -12.65
C LEU A 529 21.37 12.29 -13.67
N ALA A 530 20.27 12.57 -14.37
CA ALA A 530 19.74 11.66 -15.37
C ALA A 530 20.68 11.53 -16.59
N PHE A 531 21.42 12.59 -16.93
CA PHE A 531 22.37 12.54 -18.04
C PHE A 531 23.62 11.74 -17.65
N GLU A 532 24.12 11.92 -16.42
CA GLU A 532 25.34 11.26 -15.93
C GLU A 532 25.15 9.75 -15.71
N TYR A 533 24.06 9.32 -15.07
CA TYR A 533 23.94 7.93 -14.58
C TYR A 533 23.02 7.02 -15.38
N ARG A 534 22.01 7.56 -16.09
CA ARG A 534 21.01 6.76 -16.84
C ARG A 534 21.61 5.78 -17.86
N PRO A 535 22.72 6.07 -18.57
CA PRO A 535 23.35 5.11 -19.47
C PRO A 535 23.77 3.80 -18.78
N ASP A 536 24.17 3.88 -17.50
CA ASP A 536 24.72 2.75 -16.74
C ASP A 536 23.68 2.07 -15.84
N PHE A 537 22.46 2.61 -15.73
CA PHE A 537 21.38 1.98 -14.97
C PHE A 537 20.97 0.61 -15.55
N PRO A 538 20.42 -0.30 -14.72
CA PRO A 538 19.76 -1.51 -15.21
C PRO A 538 18.67 -1.21 -16.24
N SER A 539 18.49 -2.09 -17.23
CA SER A 539 17.62 -1.85 -18.40
C SER A 539 16.21 -1.36 -18.06
N PHE A 540 15.55 -1.98 -17.07
CA PHE A 540 14.20 -1.59 -16.65
C PHE A 540 14.13 -0.19 -16.02
N LEU A 541 15.20 0.27 -15.33
CA LEU A 541 15.27 1.60 -14.72
C LEU A 541 15.51 2.70 -15.74
N LYS A 542 16.17 2.40 -16.86
CA LYS A 542 16.47 3.41 -17.88
C LYS A 542 15.22 4.12 -18.39
N GLU A 543 14.08 3.45 -18.45
CA GLU A 543 12.82 4.04 -18.92
C GLU A 543 12.08 4.83 -17.84
N HIS A 544 12.28 4.46 -16.56
CA HIS A 544 11.52 4.97 -15.43
C HIS A 544 12.28 6.02 -14.59
N ALA A 545 13.61 6.11 -14.77
CA ALA A 545 14.44 7.04 -14.00
C ALA A 545 14.23 8.48 -14.45
N VAL A 546 13.50 9.23 -13.63
CA VAL A 546 13.24 10.67 -13.78
C VAL A 546 13.78 11.41 -12.55
N PHE A 547 14.31 12.63 -12.76
CA PHE A 547 14.72 13.57 -11.71
C PHE A 547 14.23 15.00 -11.98
N VAL A 548 13.99 15.31 -13.27
CA VAL A 548 13.56 16.62 -13.78
C VAL A 548 12.27 17.14 -13.14
N ASP A 549 11.44 16.27 -12.57
CA ASP A 549 10.19 16.67 -11.90
C ASP A 549 10.45 17.46 -10.61
N ILE A 550 11.59 17.25 -9.95
CA ILE A 550 11.95 17.90 -8.68
C ILE A 550 12.57 19.29 -8.92
N ALA A 551 13.35 19.44 -9.99
CA ALA A 551 14.13 20.65 -10.25
C ALA A 551 13.28 21.95 -10.31
N PRO A 552 12.14 22.03 -11.05
CA PRO A 552 11.31 23.22 -11.08
C PRO A 552 10.76 23.62 -9.72
N ARG A 553 10.45 22.65 -8.85
CA ARG A 553 9.90 22.94 -7.51
C ARG A 553 10.95 23.56 -6.60
N LEU A 554 12.19 23.05 -6.64
CA LEU A 554 13.31 23.66 -5.93
C LEU A 554 13.67 25.03 -6.48
N GLN A 555 13.58 25.24 -7.79
CA GLN A 555 13.78 26.56 -8.39
C GLN A 555 12.73 27.57 -7.92
N LEU A 556 11.44 27.19 -7.94
CA LEU A 556 10.36 28.04 -7.41
C LEU A 556 10.54 28.33 -5.92
N LEU A 557 10.96 27.33 -5.14
CA LEU A 557 11.26 27.51 -3.72
C LEU A 557 12.43 28.49 -3.52
N ALA A 558 13.48 28.42 -4.33
CA ALA A 558 14.59 29.37 -4.29
C ALA A 558 14.10 30.81 -4.53
N GLU A 559 13.29 31.00 -5.58
CA GLU A 559 12.75 32.31 -5.96
C GLU A 559 11.84 32.89 -4.85
N ASP A 560 10.95 32.08 -4.30
CA ASP A 560 10.04 32.47 -3.20
C ASP A 560 10.80 32.86 -1.92
N ILE A 561 11.81 32.06 -1.52
CA ILE A 561 12.65 32.37 -0.35
C ILE A 561 13.31 33.74 -0.49
N LEU A 562 13.93 33.99 -1.65
CA LEU A 562 14.64 35.25 -1.90
C LEU A 562 13.65 36.43 -1.95
N GLN A 563 12.52 36.27 -2.63
CA GLN A 563 11.50 37.33 -2.71
C GLN A 563 10.93 37.69 -1.33
N GLN A 564 10.61 36.69 -0.51
CA GLN A 564 10.14 36.92 0.86
C GLN A 564 11.20 37.66 1.69
N HIS A 565 12.47 37.29 1.56
CA HIS A 565 13.56 37.94 2.28
C HIS A 565 13.77 39.40 1.84
N ILE A 566 13.70 39.69 0.54
CA ILE A 566 13.73 41.08 0.02
C ILE A 566 12.57 41.90 0.60
N GLN A 567 11.37 41.33 0.66
CA GLN A 567 10.19 42.01 1.18
C GLN A 567 10.33 42.36 2.67
N VAL A 568 10.89 41.46 3.47
CA VAL A 568 11.20 41.72 4.90
C VAL A 568 12.23 42.83 5.04
N THR A 569 13.28 42.83 4.21
CA THR A 569 14.27 43.92 4.18
C THR A 569 13.63 45.26 3.80
N ILE A 570 12.80 45.29 2.76
CA ILE A 570 12.08 46.51 2.34
C ILE A 570 11.14 47.00 3.46
N SER A 571 10.44 46.10 4.14
CA SER A 571 9.56 46.46 5.26
C SER A 571 10.34 47.12 6.41
N ASN A 572 11.48 46.53 6.79
CA ASN A 572 12.35 47.08 7.83
C ASN A 572 12.95 48.44 7.43
N LEU A 573 13.27 48.64 6.14
CA LEU A 573 13.73 49.93 5.63
C LEU A 573 12.63 50.98 5.69
N LYS A 574 11.39 50.63 5.32
CA LYS A 574 10.24 51.54 5.42
C LYS A 574 9.95 51.91 6.87
N GLU A 575 9.96 50.95 7.80
CA GLU A 575 9.80 51.21 9.23
C GLU A 575 10.91 52.12 9.78
N ALA A 576 12.15 51.96 9.29
CA ALA A 576 13.24 52.86 9.65
C ALA A 576 13.02 54.30 9.14
N VAL A 577 12.44 54.47 7.96
CA VAL A 577 12.04 55.80 7.45
C VAL A 577 10.87 56.36 8.27
N ASP A 578 9.86 55.54 8.60
CA ASP A 578 8.69 55.97 9.37
C ASP A 578 9.07 56.47 10.78
N GLY A 579 10.22 56.00 11.33
CA GLY A 579 10.79 56.51 12.58
C GLY A 579 11.16 58.00 12.55
N ALA A 580 11.19 58.64 11.38
CA ALA A 580 11.38 60.09 11.22
C ALA A 580 10.13 60.90 11.62
N ASP A 581 8.95 60.27 11.68
CA ASP A 581 7.65 60.92 11.90
C ASP A 581 7.40 62.09 10.91
N GLY A 582 7.84 61.90 9.67
CA GLY A 582 7.77 62.86 8.58
C GLY A 582 9.00 63.77 8.43
N PHE A 583 9.09 64.43 7.28
CA PHE A 583 10.20 65.32 6.91
C PHE A 583 9.90 66.80 7.10
N GLN A 584 8.78 67.11 7.76
CA GLN A 584 8.31 68.48 8.05
C GLN A 584 8.94 69.03 9.33
N ASN A 585 8.94 70.35 9.50
CA ASN A 585 9.48 71.08 10.65
C ASN A 585 10.96 70.80 10.96
N THR A 586 11.76 70.37 9.98
CA THR A 586 13.16 70.00 10.27
C THR A 586 13.96 71.16 10.83
N HIS A 587 13.62 72.42 10.48
CA HIS A 587 14.20 73.64 11.06
C HIS A 587 14.28 73.65 12.60
N GLN A 588 13.45 72.85 13.29
CA GLN A 588 13.53 72.58 14.72
C GLN A 588 14.52 71.45 15.02
N MET A 589 15.54 71.74 15.83
CA MET A 589 16.59 70.77 16.17
C MET A 589 16.11 69.37 16.60
N PRO A 590 15.05 69.19 17.42
CA PRO A 590 14.58 67.86 17.78
C PRO A 590 14.09 67.04 16.58
N GLN A 591 13.41 67.68 15.63
CA GLN A 591 12.91 67.03 14.43
C GLN A 591 14.05 66.74 13.45
N TYR A 592 14.99 67.67 13.28
CA TYR A 592 16.22 67.43 12.52
C TYR A 592 16.97 66.19 13.03
N GLU A 593 17.17 66.09 14.36
CA GLU A 593 17.85 64.94 14.98
C GLU A 593 17.07 63.63 14.79
N SER A 594 15.73 63.68 14.87
CA SER A 594 14.87 62.52 14.60
C SER A 594 15.01 62.02 13.16
N VAL A 595 14.88 62.91 12.16
CA VAL A 595 15.04 62.56 10.74
C VAL A 595 16.45 62.04 10.48
N LYS A 596 17.48 62.72 11.02
CA LYS A 596 18.88 62.28 10.89
C LYS A 596 19.09 60.87 11.42
N PHE A 597 18.59 60.58 12.63
CA PHE A 597 18.72 59.27 13.25
C PHE A 597 18.01 58.17 12.42
N SER A 598 16.85 58.48 11.85
CA SER A 598 16.11 57.56 10.98
C SER A 598 16.86 57.27 9.68
N LEU A 599 17.49 58.28 9.07
CA LEU A 599 18.37 58.07 7.90
C LEU A 599 19.63 57.26 8.25
N GLU A 600 20.25 57.50 9.41
CA GLU A 600 21.36 56.68 9.91
C GLU A 600 20.95 55.22 10.12
N ARG A 601 19.72 54.96 10.60
CA ARG A 601 19.15 53.61 10.70
C ARG A 601 18.96 52.96 9.34
N VAL A 602 18.48 53.71 8.34
CA VAL A 602 18.36 53.21 6.96
C VAL A 602 19.73 52.79 6.41
N ILE A 603 20.74 53.64 6.57
CA ILE A 603 22.13 53.34 6.16
C ILE A 603 22.63 52.08 6.86
N PHE A 604 22.40 51.96 8.18
CA PHE A 604 22.80 50.79 8.95
C PHE A 604 22.15 49.50 8.45
N ILE A 605 20.86 49.52 8.13
CA ILE A 605 20.15 48.34 7.59
C ILE A 605 20.72 47.98 6.21
N ILE A 606 20.93 48.96 5.32
CA ILE A 606 21.51 48.74 3.99
C ILE A 606 22.90 48.10 4.11
N GLU A 607 23.77 48.61 4.99
CA GLU A 607 25.12 48.08 5.18
C GLU A 607 25.09 46.68 5.79
N LYS A 608 24.18 46.42 6.76
CA LYS A 608 23.95 45.07 7.28
C LYS A 608 23.56 44.10 6.17
N VAL A 609 22.63 44.50 5.30
CA VAL A 609 22.16 43.69 4.18
C VAL A 609 23.28 43.45 3.17
N ARG A 610 24.07 44.47 2.86
CA ARG A 610 25.26 44.36 2.00
C ARG A 610 26.22 43.29 2.51
N ILE A 611 26.58 43.33 3.78
CA ILE A 611 27.50 42.36 4.41
C ILE A 611 26.96 40.93 4.30
N LEU A 612 25.64 40.75 4.40
CA LEU A 612 25.00 39.44 4.33
C LEU A 612 24.85 38.92 2.89
N TRP A 613 24.55 39.80 1.94
CA TRP A 613 24.16 39.43 0.57
C TRP A 613 25.34 39.40 -0.40
N GLU A 614 26.23 40.40 -0.36
CA GLU A 614 27.37 40.55 -1.29
C GLU A 614 28.28 39.31 -1.36
N PRO A 615 28.67 38.66 -0.24
CA PRO A 615 29.55 37.50 -0.31
C PRO A 615 28.85 36.22 -0.78
N VAL A 616 27.52 36.13 -0.66
CA VAL A 616 26.78 34.87 -0.84
C VAL A 616 26.04 34.81 -2.18
N LEU A 617 25.33 35.88 -2.56
CA LEU A 617 24.52 35.90 -3.77
C LEU A 617 25.39 35.97 -5.03
N LEU A 618 24.87 35.42 -6.12
CA LEU A 618 25.45 35.64 -7.45
C LEU A 618 25.49 37.14 -7.77
N PRO A 619 26.53 37.67 -8.44
CA PRO A 619 26.71 39.10 -8.63
C PRO A 619 25.50 39.82 -9.27
N SER A 620 24.90 39.20 -10.29
CA SER A 620 23.70 39.70 -10.97
C SER A 620 22.47 39.74 -10.05
N THR A 621 22.31 38.69 -9.24
CA THR A 621 21.22 38.57 -8.27
C THR A 621 21.40 39.56 -7.13
N TYR A 622 22.60 39.69 -6.57
CA TYR A 622 22.95 40.69 -5.57
C TYR A 622 22.63 42.10 -6.06
N LYS A 623 23.11 42.46 -7.26
CA LYS A 623 22.85 43.78 -7.86
C LYS A 623 21.36 44.08 -7.92
N ARG A 624 20.58 43.15 -8.48
CA ARG A 624 19.13 43.28 -8.60
C ARG A 624 18.45 43.49 -7.24
N CYS A 625 18.76 42.64 -6.25
CA CYS A 625 18.14 42.71 -4.92
C CYS A 625 18.49 44.03 -4.21
N MET A 626 19.75 44.46 -4.29
CA MET A 626 20.20 45.71 -3.67
C MET A 626 19.57 46.94 -4.34
N CYS A 627 19.44 46.95 -5.67
CA CYS A 627 18.75 48.02 -6.40
C CYS A 627 17.27 48.12 -5.98
N MET A 628 16.57 47.00 -5.81
CA MET A 628 15.18 47.00 -5.32
C MET A 628 15.05 47.59 -3.91
N ALA A 629 16.00 47.29 -3.02
CA ALA A 629 16.02 47.84 -1.66
C ALA A 629 16.26 49.36 -1.68
N LEU A 630 17.24 49.83 -2.47
CA LEU A 630 17.55 51.25 -2.62
C LEU A 630 16.41 52.03 -3.28
N GLU A 631 15.79 51.48 -4.33
CA GLU A 631 14.64 52.09 -4.98
C GLU A 631 13.50 52.34 -3.99
N SER A 632 13.19 51.36 -3.13
CA SER A 632 12.15 51.53 -2.11
C SER A 632 12.48 52.66 -1.12
N VAL A 633 13.75 52.90 -0.82
CA VAL A 633 14.18 53.96 0.11
C VAL A 633 14.14 55.32 -0.57
N PHE A 634 14.76 55.45 -1.74
CA PHE A 634 14.84 56.72 -2.46
C PHE A 634 13.48 57.21 -2.94
N SER A 635 12.64 56.29 -3.42
CA SER A 635 11.26 56.58 -3.80
C SER A 635 10.47 57.13 -2.61
N ARG A 636 10.54 56.46 -1.46
CA ARG A 636 9.82 56.84 -0.24
C ARG A 636 10.25 58.23 0.28
N ILE A 637 11.55 58.46 0.43
CA ILE A 637 12.09 59.74 0.93
C ILE A 637 11.74 60.87 -0.02
N SER A 638 11.92 60.66 -1.33
CA SER A 638 11.61 61.67 -2.33
C SER A 638 10.13 62.03 -2.33
N GLN A 639 9.25 61.03 -2.21
CA GLN A 639 7.80 61.24 -2.13
C GLN A 639 7.40 62.00 -0.87
N ASP A 640 7.92 61.63 0.31
CA ASP A 640 7.56 62.28 1.57
C ASP A 640 8.00 63.75 1.62
N ILE A 641 9.13 64.10 1.00
CA ILE A 641 9.59 65.49 0.90
C ILE A 641 8.79 66.29 -0.14
N LEU A 642 8.44 65.68 -1.27
CA LEU A 642 7.65 66.34 -2.33
C LEU A 642 6.19 66.58 -1.91
N LEU A 643 5.70 65.88 -0.89
CA LEU A 643 4.34 66.05 -0.34
C LEU A 643 4.23 67.13 0.74
N LEU A 644 5.33 67.83 1.09
CA LEU A 644 5.30 68.91 2.07
C LEU A 644 4.56 70.13 1.52
N ASP A 645 3.61 70.66 2.28
CA ASP A 645 2.78 71.81 1.88
C ASP A 645 3.52 73.16 1.96
N ASP A 646 4.37 73.34 2.98
CA ASP A 646 5.16 74.55 3.23
C ASP A 646 6.56 74.15 3.71
N ILE A 647 7.60 74.73 3.10
CA ILE A 647 9.01 74.48 3.44
C ILE A 647 9.68 75.83 3.74
N ALA A 648 10.08 76.05 4.99
CA ALA A 648 10.83 77.25 5.35
C ALA A 648 12.23 77.26 4.71
N ALA A 649 12.82 78.43 4.48
CA ALA A 649 14.17 78.53 3.88
C ALA A 649 15.26 77.83 4.73
N GLU A 650 15.16 77.89 6.06
CA GLU A 650 16.07 77.15 6.95
C GLU A 650 15.82 75.64 6.88
N GLU A 651 14.57 75.23 6.65
CA GLU A 651 14.16 73.84 6.52
C GLU A 651 14.66 73.22 5.21
N SER A 652 14.61 73.97 4.10
CA SER A 652 15.10 73.49 2.81
C SER A 652 16.61 73.20 2.85
N LEU A 653 17.39 74.06 3.50
CA LEU A 653 18.83 73.85 3.72
C LEU A 653 19.10 72.63 4.60
N GLN A 654 18.26 72.39 5.61
CA GLN A 654 18.43 71.23 6.48
C GLN A 654 18.04 69.92 5.81
N LEU A 655 16.93 69.88 5.06
CA LEU A 655 16.55 68.75 4.23
C LEU A 655 17.62 68.43 3.19
N GLN A 656 18.19 69.45 2.54
CA GLN A 656 19.29 69.28 1.61
C GLN A 656 20.48 68.59 2.27
N ARG A 657 20.92 69.06 3.44
CA ARG A 657 22.04 68.46 4.19
C ARG A 657 21.77 67.01 4.56
N LEU A 658 20.53 66.68 4.96
CA LEU A 658 20.13 65.31 5.30
C LEU A 658 20.19 64.38 4.08
N ILE A 659 19.65 64.82 2.93
CA ILE A 659 19.71 64.04 1.68
C ILE A 659 21.16 63.88 1.20
N GLN A 660 21.96 64.95 1.22
CA GLN A 660 23.38 64.88 0.84
C GLN A 660 24.16 63.91 1.73
N SER A 661 23.96 63.98 3.05
CA SER A 661 24.58 63.05 4.00
C SER A 661 24.21 61.59 3.74
N LEU A 662 22.96 61.32 3.36
CA LEU A 662 22.49 59.98 2.96
C LEU A 662 23.20 59.51 1.69
N LEU A 663 23.23 60.35 0.66
CA LEU A 663 23.84 60.03 -0.63
C LEU A 663 25.34 59.82 -0.53
N GLU A 664 26.05 60.67 0.22
CA GLU A 664 27.48 60.52 0.50
C GLU A 664 27.80 59.19 1.20
N SER A 665 26.95 58.79 2.16
CA SER A 665 27.11 57.52 2.88
C SER A 665 26.88 56.29 1.98
N LEU A 666 25.98 56.41 0.99
CA LEU A 666 25.64 55.32 0.06
C LEU A 666 26.48 55.33 -1.24
N ALA A 667 27.25 56.39 -1.51
CA ALA A 667 28.06 56.52 -2.72
C ALA A 667 28.99 55.32 -2.99
N PRO A 668 29.74 54.78 -2.00
CA PRO A 668 30.62 53.62 -2.24
C PRO A 668 29.86 52.37 -2.68
N LEU A 669 28.61 52.20 -2.22
CA LEU A 669 27.75 51.09 -2.59
C LEU A 669 27.22 51.29 -4.02
N LEU A 670 26.74 52.50 -4.36
CA LEU A 670 26.28 52.82 -5.71
C LEU A 670 27.39 52.60 -6.75
N GLU A 671 28.60 53.07 -6.46
CA GLU A 671 29.78 52.83 -7.30
C GLU A 671 30.05 51.33 -7.47
N ALA A 672 30.03 50.55 -6.38
CA ALA A 672 30.22 49.10 -6.46
C ALA A 672 29.18 48.43 -7.38
N LEU A 673 27.90 48.82 -7.30
CA LEU A 673 26.83 48.27 -8.14
C LEU A 673 27.00 48.60 -9.63
N THR A 674 27.58 49.75 -9.99
CA THR A 674 27.86 50.10 -11.39
C THR A 674 28.95 49.21 -12.01
N THR A 675 29.89 48.72 -11.20
CA THR A 675 31.00 47.89 -11.68
C THR A 675 30.59 46.44 -11.97
N ILE A 676 29.46 45.98 -11.41
CA ILE A 676 28.92 44.63 -11.63
C ILE A 676 28.33 44.57 -13.05
N LYS A 677 29.03 43.86 -13.94
CA LYS A 677 28.58 43.61 -15.32
C LYS A 677 27.52 42.53 -15.34
N ASN A 678 26.41 42.78 -16.02
CA ASN A 678 25.42 41.76 -16.36
C ASN A 678 25.94 40.98 -17.56
N ASP A 679 26.28 39.71 -17.33
CA ASP A 679 26.54 38.65 -18.31
C ASP A 679 27.67 38.87 -19.34
N LYS A 680 28.54 37.86 -19.49
CA LYS A 680 29.68 37.91 -20.44
C LYS A 680 29.29 37.57 -21.88
N ASN A 681 28.04 37.18 -22.12
CA ASN A 681 27.57 36.66 -23.41
C ASN A 681 26.81 37.68 -24.27
N SER A 682 26.57 38.90 -23.80
CA SER A 682 26.11 39.99 -24.66
C SER A 682 27.32 40.76 -25.21
N ASP A 683 27.84 40.30 -26.35
CA ASP A 683 28.62 41.16 -27.23
C ASP A 683 27.81 42.44 -27.51
N GLN A 684 28.44 43.61 -27.35
CA GLN A 684 27.98 44.98 -27.66
C GLN A 684 27.47 45.86 -26.49
N SER A 685 28.44 46.55 -25.86
CA SER A 685 28.53 48.03 -25.78
C SER A 685 27.48 48.89 -25.05
N TYR A 686 26.47 48.37 -24.36
CA TYR A 686 25.59 49.23 -23.54
C TYR A 686 25.39 48.65 -22.15
N SER A 687 26.24 49.06 -21.19
CA SER A 687 25.92 48.88 -19.78
C SER A 687 24.62 49.63 -19.50
N ARG A 688 23.58 48.91 -19.05
CA ARG A 688 22.32 49.52 -18.59
C ARG A 688 22.66 50.53 -17.48
N PRO A 689 22.24 51.81 -17.58
CA PRO A 689 22.48 52.81 -16.54
C PRO A 689 21.87 52.37 -15.22
N LEU A 690 22.50 52.73 -14.10
CA LEU A 690 22.00 52.36 -12.77
C LEU A 690 20.62 52.96 -12.50
N GLU A 691 20.34 54.12 -13.09
CA GLU A 691 19.07 54.83 -13.07
C GLU A 691 17.92 54.02 -13.70
N ALA A 692 18.23 53.06 -14.57
CA ALA A 692 17.21 52.16 -15.11
C ALA A 692 16.88 50.99 -14.16
N ASP A 693 17.78 50.66 -13.23
CA ASP A 693 17.56 49.67 -12.17
C ASP A 693 17.03 50.34 -10.88
N ILE A 694 17.30 51.64 -10.69
CA ILE A 694 16.84 52.49 -9.57
C ILE A 694 16.24 53.80 -10.13
N PRO A 695 14.97 53.78 -10.61
CA PRO A 695 14.33 54.95 -11.20
C PRO A 695 14.33 56.22 -10.33
N SER A 696 14.23 56.06 -9.00
CA SER A 696 14.18 57.18 -8.06
C SER A 696 15.55 57.78 -7.74
N LEU A 697 16.66 57.19 -8.22
CA LEU A 697 18.02 57.69 -7.98
C LEU A 697 18.24 59.07 -8.59
N GLY A 698 17.85 59.26 -9.85
CA GLY A 698 17.94 60.56 -10.52
C GLY A 698 17.08 61.62 -9.81
N LYS A 699 15.88 61.22 -9.36
CA LYS A 699 14.95 62.10 -8.64
C LYS A 699 15.54 62.60 -7.33
N ILE A 700 16.07 61.72 -6.47
CA ILE A 700 16.61 62.13 -5.16
C ILE A 700 17.88 62.97 -5.27
N LEU A 701 18.77 62.66 -6.23
CA LEU A 701 19.95 63.48 -6.52
C LEU A 701 19.54 64.89 -6.92
N LYS A 702 18.57 65.00 -7.83
CA LYS A 702 18.07 66.30 -8.29
C LYS A 702 17.27 67.04 -7.23
N LEU A 703 16.55 66.34 -6.36
CA LEU A 703 15.83 66.93 -5.23
C LEU A 703 16.78 67.65 -4.26
N ALA A 704 17.97 67.07 -4.00
CA ALA A 704 19.01 67.73 -3.19
C ALA A 704 19.52 69.03 -3.82
N GLU A 705 19.60 69.11 -5.16
CA GLU A 705 19.92 70.36 -5.86
C GLU A 705 18.76 71.36 -5.80
N LEU A 706 17.52 70.88 -5.99
CA LEU A 706 16.31 71.71 -6.04
C LEU A 706 16.05 72.49 -4.74
N LEU A 707 16.37 71.92 -3.58
CA LEU A 707 16.15 72.54 -2.25
C LEU A 707 16.97 73.83 -2.01
N ASP A 708 18.03 74.07 -2.79
CA ASP A 708 18.88 75.28 -2.72
C ASP A 708 18.85 76.07 -4.04
N MET A 709 18.03 75.65 -4.99
CA MET A 709 17.97 76.26 -6.32
C MET A 709 17.05 77.49 -6.33
N PRO A 710 17.45 78.63 -6.94
CA PRO A 710 16.56 79.78 -7.04
C PRO A 710 15.42 79.52 -8.02
N LEU A 711 14.25 80.12 -7.77
CA LEU A 711 13.01 79.92 -8.54
C LEU A 711 13.17 80.00 -10.08
N LYS A 712 13.98 80.95 -10.58
CA LYS A 712 14.23 81.09 -12.02
C LYS A 712 14.96 79.88 -12.60
N SER A 713 15.97 79.36 -11.89
CA SER A 713 16.74 78.21 -12.31
C SER A 713 15.92 76.92 -12.27
N ILE A 714 15.03 76.77 -11.27
CA ILE A 714 14.06 75.64 -11.25
C ILE A 714 13.15 75.69 -12.49
N THR A 715 12.66 76.88 -12.83
CA THR A 715 11.83 77.08 -14.03
C THR A 715 12.60 76.70 -15.29
N GLU A 716 13.83 77.18 -15.45
CA GLU A 716 14.70 76.88 -16.60
C GLU A 716 15.02 75.37 -16.70
N ALA A 717 15.28 74.71 -15.57
CA ALA A 717 15.52 73.27 -15.51
C ALA A 717 14.29 72.45 -15.95
N TRP A 718 13.07 72.91 -15.64
CA TRP A 718 11.85 72.33 -16.20
C TRP A 718 11.76 72.58 -17.71
N GLU A 719 11.98 73.83 -18.17
CA GLU A 719 11.84 74.19 -19.59
C GLU A 719 12.78 73.41 -20.52
N ILE A 720 13.98 73.06 -20.04
CA ILE A 720 14.97 72.29 -20.80
C ILE A 720 14.72 70.77 -20.71
N GLY A 721 13.79 70.32 -19.86
CA GLY A 721 13.45 68.92 -19.68
C GLY A 721 14.39 68.14 -18.75
N ASP A 722 15.27 68.83 -18.02
CA ASP A 722 16.21 68.23 -17.06
C ASP A 722 15.47 67.54 -15.91
N LEU A 723 14.49 68.24 -15.32
CA LEU A 723 13.66 67.68 -14.24
C LEU A 723 12.79 66.51 -14.71
N TYR A 724 12.23 66.58 -15.93
CA TYR A 724 11.48 65.47 -16.51
C TYR A 724 12.38 64.25 -16.74
N GLY A 725 13.61 64.46 -17.22
CA GLY A 725 14.62 63.41 -17.38
C GLY A 725 15.02 62.73 -16.07
N CYS A 726 14.94 63.44 -14.93
CA CYS A 726 15.14 62.88 -13.60
C CYS A 726 13.89 62.23 -12.98
N GLY A 727 12.77 62.18 -13.72
CA GLY A 727 11.54 61.50 -13.30
C GLY A 727 10.52 62.36 -12.55
N PHE A 728 10.66 63.68 -12.52
CA PHE A 728 9.66 64.58 -11.94
C PHE A 728 8.44 64.75 -12.84
N ILE A 729 7.26 64.83 -12.24
CA ILE A 729 6.02 65.17 -12.96
C ILE A 729 5.61 66.64 -12.71
N LEU A 730 4.79 67.18 -13.62
CA LEU A 730 4.36 68.58 -13.57
C LEU A 730 3.78 68.99 -12.22
N THR A 731 2.93 68.14 -11.61
CA THR A 731 2.30 68.42 -10.32
C THR A 731 3.33 68.49 -9.19
N GLU A 732 4.27 67.54 -9.14
CA GLU A 732 5.35 67.53 -8.13
C GLU A 732 6.16 68.83 -8.19
N VAL A 733 6.54 69.29 -9.39
CA VAL A 733 7.34 70.52 -9.54
C VAL A 733 6.55 71.76 -9.16
N VAL A 734 5.28 71.84 -9.57
CA VAL A 734 4.39 72.96 -9.23
C VAL A 734 4.17 73.05 -7.72
N ASP A 735 3.86 71.93 -7.07
CA ASP A 735 3.55 71.90 -5.65
C ASP A 735 4.80 72.14 -4.81
N PHE A 736 5.96 71.61 -5.24
CA PHE A 736 7.25 71.92 -4.64
C PHE A 736 7.60 73.42 -4.71
N ILE A 737 7.36 74.09 -5.85
CA ILE A 737 7.57 75.55 -5.96
C ILE A 737 6.64 76.33 -5.04
N LYS A 738 5.38 75.90 -4.89
CA LYS A 738 4.43 76.55 -3.98
C LYS A 738 4.87 76.41 -2.53
N ALA A 739 5.39 75.24 -2.15
CA ALA A 739 5.86 74.94 -0.81
C ALA A 739 7.14 75.73 -0.44
N LEU A 740 8.06 75.89 -1.38
CA LEU A 740 9.37 76.52 -1.11
C LEU A 740 9.35 78.06 -1.22
N PHE A 741 8.52 78.64 -2.10
CA PHE A 741 8.51 80.09 -2.37
C PHE A 741 7.18 80.72 -1.99
N THR A 742 7.24 81.85 -1.27
CA THR A 742 6.06 82.65 -0.90
C THR A 742 5.34 83.25 -2.12
N ASP A 743 4.05 83.57 -1.97
CA ASP A 743 3.26 84.14 -3.06
C ASP A 743 3.82 85.51 -3.50
N SER A 744 4.35 85.53 -4.72
CA SER A 744 4.96 86.71 -5.33
C SER A 744 4.58 86.78 -6.81
N PRO A 745 4.60 87.97 -7.42
CA PRO A 745 4.37 88.10 -8.87
C PRO A 745 5.37 87.26 -9.67
N LEU A 746 6.62 87.16 -9.20
CA LEU A 746 7.64 86.31 -9.83
C LEU A 746 7.26 84.82 -9.80
N ARG A 747 6.75 84.32 -8.66
CA ARG A 747 6.27 82.93 -8.54
C ARG A 747 5.12 82.63 -9.50
N LYS A 748 4.14 83.54 -9.63
CA LYS A 748 3.01 83.38 -10.56
C LYS A 748 3.47 83.32 -12.02
N ASP A 749 4.43 84.16 -12.38
CA ASP A 749 4.99 84.20 -13.74
C ASP A 749 5.76 82.91 -14.07
N CYS A 750 6.62 82.44 -13.15
CA CYS A 750 7.34 81.17 -13.28
C CYS A 750 6.41 79.96 -13.37
N LEU A 751 5.39 79.86 -12.50
CA LEU A 751 4.39 78.77 -12.57
C LEU A 751 3.63 78.81 -13.90
N THR A 752 3.28 79.99 -14.41
CA THR A 752 2.62 80.13 -15.71
C THR A 752 3.51 79.62 -16.86
N ARG A 753 4.83 79.82 -16.78
CA ARG A 753 5.79 79.26 -17.75
C ARG A 753 5.83 77.73 -17.67
N ILE A 754 5.90 77.18 -16.46
CA ILE A 754 5.90 75.72 -16.24
C ILE A 754 4.63 75.07 -16.80
N TYR A 755 3.45 75.64 -16.54
CA TYR A 755 2.18 75.13 -17.09
C TYR A 755 2.08 75.17 -18.62
N ARG A 756 2.87 76.00 -19.30
CA ARG A 756 2.87 76.07 -20.78
C ARG A 756 3.64 74.91 -21.41
N ILE A 757 4.46 74.20 -20.64
CA ILE A 757 5.30 73.12 -21.13
C ILE A 757 4.80 71.81 -20.52
N ASN A 758 4.36 70.91 -21.39
CA ASN A 758 3.94 69.56 -21.04
C ASN A 758 4.81 68.58 -21.82
N PHE A 759 5.51 67.69 -21.09
CA PHE A 759 6.45 66.71 -21.65
C PHE A 759 5.80 65.36 -21.88
#